data_AF-A0AAN8KH13-F1
#
_entry.id   AF-A0AAN8KH13-F1
#
_cell.length_a   1.000
_cell.length_b   1.000
_cell.length_c   1.000
_cell.angle_alpha   90.00
_cell.angle_beta   90.00
_cell.angle_gamma   90.00
#
_symmetry.space_group_name_H-M   'P 1'
#
loop_
_entity.id
_entity.type
_entity.pdbx_description
1 polymer ?
#
loop_
_entity_poly.entity_id
_entity_poly.type
_entity_poly.pdbx_seq_one_letter_code
_entity_poly.pdbx_strand_id
1 'polypeptide(L)'
;MCPNAWYTGKRRVHSRWLRILCVLSVLIAVFPLNTKAVRLQDLYKFNTTNGDKLTDSTDDGGSGPINITVSFPFFTKKHDKLYVNNNGVISFLKELKVYKPSDFPLTDETPIIAPFWADVDVTKGGKVWYREETQPKYLAQATSEVKKYFPNERNFKATWIFIATWDHVCFYGAAGDGENKKNTFQAVLITNGRISFVIFNYEKIEWTTGSNSGGDTTTGLGGNPAQAGFNAGDKQTFYEIHGARNEAVINLTLTSNVGIPGKWFFKVDSAQTQERCSNSGAGSVQLWPQQGNMLGGYFVNITNPCFNIGDKLTGRIDDTNQTFPCEVLDESKARCVFPTIFRTGRLNFSLEINESGWNYTGIYTIVNLAHTPGQVTRLEPKKWIATQNGRTTVTVEWDKTVWEGSGIPSNSVYIQLLSYKETKTGPEFVEVARNKETFTNSGKSNLRLPKMEADEVLAVIKISCASCNLTDSLLPAIWSDVFFVRWEGTSQSEELCNAWLGMESQNPNVTLSEPCPCTLGQAVGDTGRYQPYPLCDSTSTAVFNCLYKPGAATCLIPNYLGSRANSEVCCYDEDGELLDARGSAGGGTLTRYHYRSQGDQGDNIVPFFTYLESDILPSLHCCQYSTNHALCKEFLHYRLPATCQGYQPPAAAQAAGDPHLVTLDGKNFTFNAVGEFILVEDKNKSVVVQVRAEQARDINGTLQKATIFSAIAMQVMNTSDRLEISHDEEKLVKVLVNGEEIEETDLDSTSQLNGLTVYKNNTGNATSQLTVVMDSAGMSVLVEATPDLLNIMIMVGSPTLKGQLEGLLGNYNGDPKDDFLSRNGTSVSSEANMKDIHYGFGMSWAVPEKDSLFTREEGLSSVASNSSFVPDFIDSINLTVSNETIEICGDNRQCTYDLDITKKVSIAQSTKKFATFFEERKKGTQPVVRCPFVDEITNGNRTVSGYKPGSKVTFVCHEGFQFVPVDANPVLKCQADGTWSDVFPRCAKQSVSPSSSADPKTLIGIGLGGFVLSLIIIIGIVLVSRACRKRCCTRKKRHTSGEYECVEIPDLFTPSSSDIPSPVFENPSFLESLQKLSSDAGRFKIPRPDYVDPNIYSEYF
;
A
#
# COMPACT_ATOMS: atom_id res chain seq x y z
N MET A 1 47.11 -36.26 -18.21
CA MET A 1 47.86 -37.37 -17.58
C MET A 1 46.83 -38.30 -16.96
N CYS A 2 46.76 -39.53 -17.46
CA CYS A 2 45.93 -40.63 -16.96
C CYS A 2 46.61 -41.30 -15.71
N PRO A 3 46.09 -42.38 -15.10
CA PRO A 3 44.78 -42.57 -14.44
C PRO A 3 44.83 -43.57 -13.21
N ASN A 4 43.65 -44.01 -12.72
CA ASN A 4 43.35 -45.33 -12.09
C ASN A 4 43.77 -45.61 -10.63
N ALA A 5 43.19 -46.54 -9.83
CA ALA A 5 41.92 -47.29 -9.76
C ALA A 5 42.02 -48.29 -8.56
N TRP A 6 40.91 -48.55 -7.86
CA TRP A 6 40.41 -49.87 -7.38
C TRP A 6 40.96 -50.61 -6.11
N TYR A 7 39.98 -51.00 -5.26
CA TYR A 7 39.71 -52.32 -4.64
C TYR A 7 40.07 -52.70 -3.16
N THR A 8 38.98 -52.82 -2.36
CA THR A 8 38.53 -53.92 -1.47
C THR A 8 39.38 -54.45 -0.28
N GLY A 9 38.88 -54.22 0.94
CA GLY A 9 38.22 -55.24 1.80
C GLY A 9 39.06 -56.17 2.70
N LYS A 10 38.82 -56.11 4.02
CA LYS A 10 38.60 -57.31 4.89
C LYS A 10 38.14 -56.93 6.32
N ARG A 11 37.27 -57.81 6.85
CA ARG A 11 36.52 -57.75 8.12
C ARG A 11 37.30 -58.36 9.30
N ARG A 12 36.92 -57.92 10.52
CA ARG A 12 36.92 -58.63 11.84
C ARG A 12 38.33 -58.87 12.46
N VAL A 13 38.60 -58.77 13.77
CA VAL A 13 37.79 -58.90 14.99
C VAL A 13 38.66 -58.56 16.22
N HIS A 14 38.04 -58.04 17.30
CA HIS A 14 38.50 -58.08 18.71
C HIS A 14 39.71 -57.19 19.11
N SER A 15 39.82 -56.63 20.32
CA SER A 15 39.01 -56.68 21.53
C SER A 15 39.65 -55.73 22.56
N ARG A 16 38.81 -55.02 23.32
CA ARG A 16 39.05 -54.57 24.70
C ARG A 16 40.27 -53.67 24.98
N TRP A 17 40.23 -52.41 24.59
CA TRP A 17 40.90 -51.31 25.33
C TRP A 17 40.25 -49.97 24.98
N LEU A 18 38.95 -49.78 25.24
CA LEU A 18 38.28 -48.45 25.19
C LEU A 18 36.86 -48.50 25.79
N ARG A 19 36.71 -49.15 26.94
CA ARG A 19 35.48 -49.13 27.76
C ARG A 19 35.68 -48.54 29.16
N ILE A 20 36.75 -47.78 29.38
CA ILE A 20 37.04 -47.10 30.66
C ILE A 20 37.09 -45.56 30.50
N LEU A 21 36.70 -45.01 29.34
CA LEU A 21 36.62 -43.56 29.09
C LEU A 21 35.22 -43.05 28.70
N CYS A 22 34.18 -43.89 28.78
CA CYS A 22 32.78 -43.50 28.51
C CYS A 22 31.84 -43.60 29.72
N VAL A 23 32.37 -43.70 30.95
CA VAL A 23 31.54 -43.67 32.19
C VAL A 23 31.83 -42.43 33.05
N LEU A 24 32.71 -41.52 32.58
CA LEU A 24 33.00 -40.23 33.25
C LEU A 24 32.66 -38.99 32.39
N SER A 25 31.99 -39.18 31.25
CA SER A 25 31.53 -38.10 30.35
C SER A 25 30.01 -38.04 30.17
N VAL A 26 29.24 -38.80 30.99
CA VAL A 26 27.76 -38.74 31.05
C VAL A 26 27.27 -38.07 32.36
N LEU A 27 28.16 -37.46 33.13
CA LEU A 27 27.82 -36.69 34.34
C LEU A 27 28.16 -35.19 34.27
N ILE A 28 28.49 -34.67 33.08
CA ILE A 28 28.71 -33.22 32.87
C ILE A 28 28.08 -32.79 31.54
N ALA A 29 26.75 -32.89 31.44
CA ALA A 29 25.92 -32.15 30.47
C ALA A 29 24.42 -32.17 30.81
N VAL A 30 24.06 -32.41 32.07
CA VAL A 30 22.80 -31.94 32.63
C VAL A 30 23.20 -30.92 33.69
N PHE A 31 23.56 -29.71 33.23
CA PHE A 31 23.34 -28.58 34.11
C PHE A 31 21.83 -28.57 34.38
N PRO A 32 21.34 -28.64 35.64
CA PRO A 32 20.03 -28.09 35.89
C PRO A 32 20.11 -26.65 35.36
N LEU A 33 19.14 -26.25 34.52
CA LEU A 33 18.83 -24.84 34.32
C LEU A 33 18.90 -24.23 35.73
N ASN A 34 19.88 -23.38 35.97
CA ASN A 34 20.05 -22.71 37.25
C ASN A 34 18.75 -21.90 37.45
N THR A 35 17.83 -22.46 38.24
CA THR A 35 16.60 -21.84 38.69
C THR A 35 16.99 -20.69 39.60
N LYS A 36 17.28 -19.54 39.01
CA LYS A 36 17.59 -18.32 39.73
C LYS A 36 16.59 -17.26 39.31
N ALA A 37 15.91 -16.70 40.30
CA ALA A 37 15.03 -15.54 40.20
C ALA A 37 15.70 -14.36 39.46
N VAL A 38 14.92 -13.35 39.08
CA VAL A 38 15.44 -12.13 38.45
C VAL A 38 16.52 -11.52 39.34
N ARG A 39 17.77 -11.46 38.89
CA ARG A 39 18.85 -10.91 39.72
C ARG A 39 18.64 -9.42 39.92
N LEU A 40 19.09 -8.87 41.06
CA LEU A 40 19.03 -7.44 41.35
C LEU A 40 19.59 -6.55 40.22
N GLN A 41 20.61 -7.03 39.51
CA GLN A 41 21.22 -6.32 38.38
C GLN A 41 20.35 -6.27 37.12
N ASP A 42 19.40 -7.19 36.98
CA ASP A 42 18.49 -7.33 35.84
C ASP A 42 17.17 -6.53 36.05
N LEU A 43 16.96 -5.96 37.25
CA LEU A 43 15.90 -4.97 37.51
C LEU A 43 16.19 -3.64 36.81
N TYR A 44 15.13 -2.86 36.54
CA TYR A 44 15.30 -1.46 36.16
C TYR A 44 16.03 -0.75 37.30
N LYS A 45 17.15 -0.10 36.97
CA LYS A 45 18.03 0.51 37.99
C LYS A 45 17.22 1.50 38.83
N PHE A 46 17.39 1.42 40.14
CA PHE A 46 16.69 2.26 41.13
C PHE A 46 17.69 2.67 42.21
N ASN A 47 17.56 3.90 42.71
CA ASN A 47 18.17 4.51 43.91
C ASN A 47 18.26 6.03 43.70
N THR A 48 18.82 6.75 44.68
CA THR A 48 19.05 8.20 44.55
C THR A 48 19.91 8.61 43.34
N THR A 49 20.86 7.78 42.88
CA THR A 49 21.70 8.13 41.71
C THR A 49 20.98 7.99 40.38
N ASN A 50 19.85 7.27 40.33
CA ASN A 50 18.97 7.18 39.17
C ASN A 50 17.79 8.16 39.23
N GLY A 51 17.74 9.03 40.26
CA GLY A 51 16.69 10.04 40.42
C GLY A 51 15.43 9.56 41.14
N ASP A 52 15.46 8.38 41.76
CA ASP A 52 14.32 7.85 42.50
C ASP A 52 14.04 8.63 43.78
N LYS A 53 12.75 8.81 44.06
CA LYS A 53 12.23 9.31 45.33
C LYS A 53 11.92 8.15 46.27
N LEU A 54 11.82 8.45 47.56
CA LEU A 54 11.41 7.51 48.60
C LEU A 54 9.99 7.81 49.04
N THR A 55 9.24 6.78 49.41
CA THR A 55 8.03 6.94 50.22
C THR A 55 8.40 7.34 51.65
N ASP A 56 7.40 7.81 52.40
CA ASP A 56 7.60 8.07 53.83
C ASP A 56 7.92 6.76 54.58
N SER A 57 8.90 6.83 55.49
CA SER A 57 9.32 5.71 56.35
C SER A 57 8.32 5.47 57.48
N THR A 58 7.07 5.21 57.11
CA THR A 58 5.97 4.85 57.99
C THR A 58 5.47 3.45 57.62
N ASP A 59 4.85 2.75 58.55
CA ASP A 59 4.29 1.41 58.34
C ASP A 59 3.26 1.38 57.18
N ASP A 60 2.05 1.89 57.43
CA ASP A 60 0.98 2.02 56.43
C ASP A 60 0.98 3.38 55.71
N GLY A 61 2.07 3.71 55.04
CA GLY A 61 2.22 4.96 54.28
C GLY A 61 2.41 4.79 52.77
N GLY A 62 2.74 5.89 52.11
CA GLY A 62 3.01 5.90 50.67
C GLY A 62 3.73 7.17 50.21
N SER A 63 3.59 7.47 48.92
CA SER A 63 4.24 8.61 48.26
C SER A 63 3.46 9.93 48.35
N GLY A 64 2.21 9.93 48.81
CA GLY A 64 1.24 10.96 48.42
C GLY A 64 0.91 10.92 46.91
N PRO A 65 0.10 11.87 46.42
CA PRO A 65 -0.31 11.90 45.01
C PRO A 65 0.87 12.25 44.09
N ILE A 66 1.05 11.44 43.05
CA ILE A 66 2.02 11.67 41.98
C ILE A 66 1.24 11.95 40.70
N ASN A 67 1.28 13.19 40.21
CA ASN A 67 0.76 13.53 38.89
C ASN A 67 1.76 13.04 37.83
N ILE A 68 1.28 12.32 36.82
CA ILE A 68 2.12 11.73 35.78
C ILE A 68 2.01 12.53 34.48
N THR A 69 3.10 12.66 33.73
CA THR A 69 3.17 13.52 32.53
C THR A 69 2.45 12.94 31.32
N VAL A 70 2.28 11.62 31.26
CA VAL A 70 1.50 10.91 30.25
C VAL A 70 0.45 10.08 30.98
N SER A 71 -0.82 10.23 30.59
CA SER A 71 -1.90 9.44 31.18
C SER A 71 -1.65 7.94 30.96
N PHE A 72 -1.83 7.15 32.01
CA PHE A 72 -1.68 5.70 31.95
C PHE A 72 -3.06 5.04 31.75
N PRO A 73 -3.33 4.43 30.58
CA PRO A 73 -4.48 3.56 30.40
C PRO A 73 -4.38 2.37 31.36
N PHE A 74 -5.46 2.04 32.05
CA PHE A 74 -5.55 0.88 32.92
C PHE A 74 -6.98 0.35 32.87
N PHE A 75 -7.13 -0.83 32.29
CA PHE A 75 -8.40 -1.37 31.79
C PHE A 75 -9.12 -0.33 30.92
N THR A 76 -10.40 -0.06 31.19
CA THR A 76 -11.24 0.85 30.40
C THR A 76 -11.11 2.32 30.80
N LYS A 77 -10.15 2.68 31.69
CA LYS A 77 -10.00 4.04 32.21
C LYS A 77 -8.57 4.55 31.99
N LYS A 78 -8.43 5.87 31.81
CA LYS A 78 -7.13 6.55 31.81
C LYS A 78 -6.92 7.24 33.16
N HIS A 79 -5.70 7.17 33.68
CA HIS A 79 -5.32 7.82 34.94
C HIS A 79 -4.19 8.83 34.70
N ASP A 80 -4.33 10.02 35.26
CA ASP A 80 -3.39 11.14 35.21
C ASP A 80 -2.57 11.29 36.51
N LYS A 81 -2.85 10.43 37.49
CA LYS A 81 -2.17 10.38 38.78
C LYS A 81 -2.13 8.96 39.34
N LEU A 82 -1.16 8.71 40.21
CA LEU A 82 -1.01 7.46 40.95
C LEU A 82 -0.38 7.67 42.33
N TYR A 83 -0.38 6.63 43.14
CA TYR A 83 0.23 6.57 44.47
C TYR A 83 1.02 5.27 44.61
N VAL A 84 2.22 5.34 45.18
CA VAL A 84 3.03 4.15 45.53
C VAL A 84 2.90 3.91 47.02
N ASN A 85 2.35 2.75 47.40
CA ASN A 85 2.04 2.41 48.79
C ASN A 85 3.08 1.43 49.36
N ASN A 86 3.43 1.59 50.64
CA ASN A 86 4.46 0.78 51.29
C ASN A 86 4.10 -0.71 51.31
N ASN A 87 2.82 -1.03 51.47
CA ASN A 87 2.25 -2.38 51.45
C ASN A 87 2.25 -3.07 50.07
N GLY A 88 3.10 -2.64 49.12
CA GLY A 88 3.29 -3.35 47.85
C GLY A 88 2.19 -3.14 46.80
N VAL A 89 1.58 -1.95 46.79
CA VAL A 89 0.46 -1.59 45.90
C VAL A 89 0.71 -0.25 45.21
N ILE A 90 0.33 -0.14 43.94
CA ILE A 90 0.13 1.14 43.24
C ILE A 90 -1.38 1.34 43.08
N SER A 91 -1.88 2.50 43.49
CA SER A 91 -3.30 2.87 43.38
C SER A 91 -3.45 4.15 42.57
N PHE A 92 -4.62 4.35 41.94
CA PHE A 92 -4.83 5.52 41.06
C PHE A 92 -5.72 6.61 41.66
N LEU A 93 -6.60 6.28 42.61
CA LEU A 93 -7.56 7.24 43.15
C LEU A 93 -7.09 7.91 44.44
N LYS A 94 -6.59 7.10 45.39
CA LYS A 94 -6.19 7.50 46.74
C LYS A 94 -5.01 6.66 47.22
N GLU A 95 -4.23 7.19 48.15
CA GLU A 95 -3.27 6.40 48.93
C GLU A 95 -4.00 5.36 49.78
N LEU A 96 -3.45 4.14 49.85
CA LEU A 96 -4.02 3.00 50.55
C LEU A 96 -3.15 2.61 51.75
N LYS A 97 -3.77 2.66 52.93
CA LYS A 97 -3.19 2.24 54.22
C LYS A 97 -3.63 0.86 54.65
N VAL A 98 -4.25 0.10 53.74
CA VAL A 98 -4.80 -1.23 54.04
C VAL A 98 -3.65 -2.23 53.94
N TYR A 99 -3.26 -2.81 55.08
CA TYR A 99 -2.18 -3.80 55.18
C TYR A 99 -2.65 -5.23 54.94
N LYS A 100 -3.92 -5.54 55.24
CA LYS A 100 -4.47 -6.89 55.06
C LYS A 100 -5.01 -7.06 53.64
N PRO A 101 -4.38 -7.92 52.79
CA PRO A 101 -4.84 -8.13 51.43
C PRO A 101 -6.24 -8.74 51.40
N SER A 102 -7.04 -8.29 50.43
CA SER A 102 -8.40 -8.77 50.15
C SER A 102 -8.45 -9.48 48.79
N ASP A 103 -9.46 -10.33 48.60
CA ASP A 103 -9.69 -11.02 47.34
C ASP A 103 -10.10 -10.03 46.25
N PHE A 104 -9.66 -10.29 45.02
CA PHE A 104 -10.17 -9.56 43.87
C PHE A 104 -11.46 -10.23 43.35
N PRO A 105 -12.45 -9.44 42.88
CA PRO A 105 -12.44 -7.99 42.77
C PRO A 105 -12.71 -7.28 44.11
N LEU A 106 -12.13 -6.09 44.30
CA LEU A 106 -12.33 -5.30 45.51
C LEU A 106 -13.75 -4.73 45.61
N THR A 107 -14.29 -4.71 46.83
CA THR A 107 -15.64 -4.20 47.10
C THR A 107 -15.74 -2.68 47.07
N ASP A 108 -14.63 -1.96 47.26
CA ASP A 108 -14.58 -0.50 47.39
C ASP A 108 -14.25 0.24 46.07
N GLU A 109 -14.34 -0.45 44.94
CA GLU A 109 -14.13 0.10 43.58
C GLU A 109 -12.75 0.75 43.37
N THR A 110 -11.75 0.45 44.21
CA THR A 110 -10.42 1.06 44.05
C THR A 110 -9.62 0.35 42.96
N PRO A 111 -9.22 1.04 41.86
CA PRO A 111 -8.31 0.48 40.87
C PRO A 111 -6.88 0.40 41.42
N ILE A 112 -6.30 -0.80 41.39
CA ILE A 112 -4.96 -1.05 41.91
C ILE A 112 -4.14 -2.02 41.04
N ILE A 113 -2.82 -1.80 41.08
CA ILE A 113 -1.78 -2.72 40.61
C ILE A 113 -1.07 -3.24 41.87
N ALA A 114 -1.14 -4.55 42.11
CA ALA A 114 -0.54 -5.19 43.28
C ALA A 114 0.57 -6.14 42.84
N PRO A 115 1.84 -5.70 42.71
CA PRO A 115 2.94 -6.63 42.50
C PRO A 115 3.07 -7.62 43.66
N PHE A 116 2.87 -7.16 44.91
CA PHE A 116 2.90 -8.01 46.10
C PHE A 116 2.24 -7.30 47.29
N TRP A 117 0.92 -7.37 47.41
CA TRP A 117 0.18 -6.69 48.46
C TRP A 117 0.20 -7.49 49.77
N ALA A 118 0.96 -6.99 50.75
CA ALA A 118 1.07 -7.56 52.08
C ALA A 118 1.39 -6.48 53.12
N ASP A 119 1.40 -6.88 54.38
CA ASP A 119 1.65 -6.02 55.56
C ASP A 119 3.16 -5.74 55.71
N VAL A 120 3.64 -4.74 54.96
CA VAL A 120 5.05 -4.35 54.83
C VAL A 120 5.39 -3.28 55.87
N ASP A 121 6.43 -3.52 56.66
CA ASP A 121 6.93 -2.56 57.64
C ASP A 121 8.32 -2.04 57.23
N VAL A 122 8.35 -0.89 56.56
CA VAL A 122 9.60 -0.21 56.17
C VAL A 122 10.31 0.46 57.34
N THR A 123 9.67 0.62 58.50
CA THR A 123 10.30 1.18 59.70
C THR A 123 11.31 0.21 60.33
N LYS A 124 11.10 -1.10 60.10
CA LYS A 124 12.01 -2.19 60.52
C LYS A 124 13.08 -2.53 59.50
N GLY A 125 13.04 -1.92 58.31
CA GLY A 125 14.08 -2.05 57.29
C GLY A 125 13.53 -2.18 55.87
N GLY A 126 14.42 -1.93 54.91
CA GLY A 126 14.07 -1.81 53.50
C GLY A 126 13.59 -0.41 53.13
N LYS A 127 13.33 -0.21 51.85
CA LYS A 127 12.90 1.08 51.27
C LYS A 127 11.98 0.87 50.09
N VAL A 128 11.10 1.85 49.82
CA VAL A 128 10.29 1.88 48.60
C VAL A 128 10.71 3.05 47.74
N TRP A 129 11.27 2.73 46.58
CA TRP A 129 11.78 3.68 45.59
C TRP A 129 10.77 3.86 44.47
N TYR A 130 10.63 5.07 43.96
CA TYR A 130 9.84 5.29 42.75
C TYR A 130 10.37 6.44 41.89
N ARG A 131 10.17 6.33 40.58
CA ARG A 131 10.31 7.45 39.65
C ARG A 131 9.46 7.29 38.40
N GLU A 132 9.11 8.44 37.86
CA GLU A 132 8.74 8.60 36.46
C GLU A 132 10.02 8.72 35.61
N GLU A 133 10.02 8.14 34.42
CA GLU A 133 11.18 8.14 33.53
C GLU A 133 10.76 8.33 32.07
N THR A 134 11.43 9.25 31.39
CA THR A 134 11.19 9.62 29.98
C THR A 134 12.47 9.68 29.16
N GLN A 135 13.62 9.27 29.74
CA GLN A 135 14.88 9.27 29.00
C GLN A 135 14.87 8.22 27.87
N PRO A 136 15.36 8.57 26.66
CA PRO A 136 15.32 7.70 25.49
C PRO A 136 15.92 6.30 25.70
N LYS A 137 16.94 6.18 26.55
CA LYS A 137 17.57 4.90 26.87
C LYS A 137 16.59 3.90 27.50
N TYR A 138 15.82 4.34 28.50
CA TYR A 138 14.87 3.47 29.20
C TYR A 138 13.61 3.26 28.38
N LEU A 139 13.16 4.28 27.63
CA LEU A 139 12.07 4.12 26.66
C LEU A 139 12.42 3.10 25.57
N ALA A 140 13.65 3.11 25.04
CA ALA A 140 14.12 2.12 24.06
C ALA A 140 14.20 0.71 24.66
N GLN A 141 14.65 0.58 25.91
CA GLN A 141 14.65 -0.70 26.63
C GLN A 141 13.22 -1.25 26.79
N ALA A 142 12.29 -0.44 27.32
CA ALA A 142 10.90 -0.81 27.50
C ALA A 142 10.21 -1.18 26.17
N THR A 143 10.46 -0.37 25.13
CA THR A 143 9.99 -0.64 23.77
C THR A 143 10.51 -2.00 23.26
N SER A 144 11.79 -2.30 23.46
CA SER A 144 12.37 -3.58 23.06
C SER A 144 11.78 -4.76 23.84
N GLU A 145 11.46 -4.58 25.12
CA GLU A 145 10.81 -5.62 25.91
C GLU A 145 9.37 -5.86 25.46
N VAL A 146 8.57 -4.81 25.26
CA VAL A 146 7.19 -4.94 24.74
C VAL A 146 7.19 -5.69 23.41
N LYS A 147 8.00 -5.27 22.43
CA LYS A 147 8.07 -5.94 21.13
C LYS A 147 8.53 -7.40 21.20
N LYS A 148 9.31 -7.75 22.23
CA LYS A 148 9.82 -9.10 22.44
C LYS A 148 8.74 -10.03 23.01
N TYR A 149 7.97 -9.57 24.00
CA TYR A 149 7.00 -10.40 24.71
C TYR A 149 5.58 -10.27 24.19
N PHE A 150 5.26 -9.17 23.51
CA PHE A 150 4.01 -8.93 22.81
C PHE A 150 4.34 -8.70 21.33
N PRO A 151 4.59 -9.79 20.57
CA PRO A 151 4.98 -9.68 19.16
C PRO A 151 3.87 -9.10 18.26
N ASN A 152 2.68 -8.91 18.81
CA ASN A 152 1.55 -8.20 18.19
C ASN A 152 1.76 -6.67 18.21
N GLU A 153 2.60 -6.17 19.13
CA GLU A 153 2.81 -4.74 19.43
C GLU A 153 4.06 -4.18 18.73
N ARG A 154 4.25 -4.51 17.45
CA ARG A 154 5.53 -4.25 16.75
C ARG A 154 5.81 -2.78 16.48
N ASN A 155 4.76 -1.98 16.35
CA ASN A 155 4.85 -0.54 16.14
C ASN A 155 4.88 0.25 17.44
N PHE A 156 4.68 -0.43 18.58
CA PHE A 156 4.75 0.20 19.89
C PHE A 156 6.08 0.93 20.09
N LYS A 157 6.00 2.14 20.64
CA LYS A 157 7.14 2.92 21.12
C LYS A 157 6.72 3.52 22.45
N ALA A 158 7.41 3.14 23.53
CA ALA A 158 7.15 3.72 24.84
C ALA A 158 7.46 5.22 24.79
N THR A 159 6.52 6.05 25.24
CA THR A 159 6.74 7.49 25.47
C THR A 159 6.94 7.78 26.95
N TRP A 160 6.54 6.84 27.81
CA TRP A 160 6.55 6.99 29.25
C TRP A 160 6.74 5.66 29.97
N ILE A 161 7.51 5.67 31.06
CA ILE A 161 7.56 4.58 32.02
C ILE A 161 7.53 5.09 33.46
N PHE A 162 7.06 4.23 34.38
CA PHE A 162 7.13 4.48 35.82
C PHE A 162 7.61 3.24 36.55
N ILE A 163 8.59 3.42 37.42
CA ILE A 163 9.30 2.34 38.12
C ILE A 163 9.01 2.49 39.61
N ALA A 164 8.53 1.44 40.26
CA ALA A 164 8.37 1.35 41.71
C ALA A 164 9.04 0.08 42.23
N THR A 165 9.92 0.21 43.22
CA THR A 165 10.72 -0.91 43.76
C THR A 165 10.63 -0.97 45.27
N TRP A 166 10.17 -2.11 45.80
CA TRP A 166 10.21 -2.44 47.22
C TRP A 166 11.50 -3.23 47.45
N ASP A 167 12.46 -2.59 48.08
CA ASP A 167 13.85 -3.04 48.21
C ASP A 167 14.13 -3.52 49.63
N HIS A 168 14.39 -4.81 49.81
CA HIS A 168 14.67 -5.47 51.09
C HIS A 168 13.63 -5.16 52.19
N VAL A 169 12.36 -5.10 51.84
CA VAL A 169 11.28 -4.73 52.77
C VAL A 169 10.94 -5.86 53.75
N CYS A 170 10.60 -5.48 54.98
CA CYS A 170 10.24 -6.40 56.07
C CYS A 170 8.73 -6.59 56.18
N PHE A 171 8.29 -7.62 56.88
CA PHE A 171 6.89 -7.76 57.29
C PHE A 171 6.63 -7.19 58.67
N TYR A 172 5.42 -6.70 58.88
CA TYR A 172 4.97 -6.20 60.17
C TYR A 172 5.03 -7.28 61.25
N GLY A 173 5.54 -6.90 62.42
CA GLY A 173 5.63 -7.80 63.58
C GLY A 173 6.70 -8.89 63.48
N ALA A 174 7.63 -8.79 62.51
CA ALA A 174 8.82 -9.61 62.47
C ALA A 174 9.59 -9.57 63.81
N ALA A 175 10.01 -10.75 64.27
CA ALA A 175 10.79 -10.98 65.48
C ALA A 175 11.70 -12.20 65.32
N GLY A 176 12.85 -12.22 66.01
CA GLY A 176 13.80 -13.34 65.93
C GLY A 176 14.33 -13.54 64.50
N ASP A 177 14.29 -14.79 64.00
CA ASP A 177 14.73 -15.10 62.63
C ASP A 177 13.95 -14.34 61.54
N GLY A 178 12.74 -13.88 61.86
CA GLY A 178 11.88 -13.11 60.96
C GLY A 178 12.47 -11.75 60.59
N GLU A 179 13.28 -11.14 61.47
CA GLU A 179 13.93 -9.85 61.21
C GLU A 179 14.92 -9.93 60.04
N ASN A 180 15.42 -11.13 59.73
CA ASN A 180 16.35 -11.37 58.63
C ASN A 180 15.66 -11.72 57.30
N LYS A 181 14.34 -11.91 57.29
CA LYS A 181 13.57 -12.24 56.08
C LYS A 181 13.18 -10.95 55.35
N LYS A 182 13.68 -10.76 54.14
CA LYS A 182 13.43 -9.54 53.36
C LYS A 182 12.92 -9.88 51.96
N ASN A 183 11.97 -9.09 51.47
CA ASN A 183 11.46 -9.20 50.11
C ASN A 183 12.01 -8.08 49.24
N THR A 184 12.35 -8.40 47.99
CA THR A 184 12.75 -7.44 46.97
C THR A 184 11.98 -7.70 45.67
N PHE A 185 11.15 -6.74 45.26
CA PHE A 185 10.31 -6.81 44.06
C PHE A 185 10.06 -5.43 43.44
N GLN A 186 9.72 -5.41 42.15
CA GLN A 186 9.58 -4.19 41.35
C GLN A 186 8.37 -4.27 40.42
N ALA A 187 7.64 -3.15 40.30
CA ALA A 187 6.65 -2.92 39.26
C ALA A 187 7.17 -1.87 38.26
N VAL A 188 6.98 -2.12 36.96
CA VAL A 188 7.29 -1.15 35.89
C VAL A 188 6.06 -0.97 35.01
N LEU A 189 5.52 0.24 34.99
CA LEU A 189 4.41 0.64 34.11
C LEU A 189 5.00 1.26 32.85
N ILE A 190 4.49 0.88 31.67
CA ILE A 190 5.00 1.31 30.37
C ILE A 190 3.80 1.74 29.52
N THR A 191 3.85 2.92 28.89
CA THR A 191 2.79 3.33 27.96
C THR A 191 3.30 4.23 26.85
N ASN A 192 2.51 4.32 25.78
CA ASN A 192 2.59 5.38 24.78
C ASN A 192 1.43 6.40 24.90
N GLY A 193 0.56 6.28 25.91
CA GLY A 193 -0.66 7.09 26.09
C GLY A 193 -1.96 6.43 25.61
N ARG A 194 -1.86 5.34 24.83
CA ARG A 194 -3.00 4.54 24.34
C ARG A 194 -2.94 3.09 24.82
N ILE A 195 -1.78 2.46 24.66
CA ILE A 195 -1.51 1.07 24.99
C ILE A 195 -0.62 1.03 26.23
N SER A 196 -0.87 0.10 27.15
CA SER A 196 -0.19 0.07 28.44
C SER A 196 0.22 -1.34 28.85
N PHE A 197 1.37 -1.42 29.50
CA PHE A 197 1.92 -2.69 29.97
C PHE A 197 2.46 -2.55 31.39
N VAL A 198 2.47 -3.67 32.12
CA VAL A 198 3.01 -3.75 33.48
C VAL A 198 3.93 -4.96 33.59
N ILE A 199 5.16 -4.71 34.08
CA ILE A 199 6.11 -5.76 34.45
C ILE A 199 6.12 -5.90 35.97
N PHE A 200 6.04 -7.14 36.48
CA PHE A 200 6.46 -7.47 37.84
C PHE A 200 7.76 -8.25 37.80
N ASN A 201 8.75 -7.80 38.55
CA ASN A 201 10.03 -8.49 38.73
C ASN A 201 10.20 -8.85 40.20
N TYR A 202 10.49 -10.12 40.48
CA TYR A 202 10.72 -10.67 41.81
C TYR A 202 12.17 -11.15 41.91
N GLU A 203 12.96 -10.49 42.75
CA GLU A 203 14.35 -10.89 43.03
C GLU A 203 14.38 -11.92 44.16
N LYS A 204 13.69 -11.61 45.25
CA LYS A 204 13.65 -12.46 46.44
C LYS A 204 12.34 -12.28 47.18
N ILE A 205 11.68 -13.40 47.51
CA ILE A 205 10.47 -13.45 48.34
C ILE A 205 10.70 -14.53 49.40
N GLU A 206 10.81 -14.12 50.67
CA GLU A 206 11.09 -14.99 51.82
C GLU A 206 9.96 -15.04 52.83
N TRP A 207 9.02 -14.09 52.75
CA TRP A 207 7.86 -13.98 53.63
C TRP A 207 6.63 -13.62 52.80
N THR A 208 5.44 -14.02 53.28
CA THR A 208 4.15 -13.82 52.59
C THR A 208 3.11 -13.05 53.40
N THR A 209 3.30 -12.97 54.72
CA THR A 209 2.25 -12.49 55.64
C THR A 209 2.85 -11.80 56.87
N GLY A 210 2.33 -10.62 57.23
CA GLY A 210 2.63 -9.95 58.51
C GLY A 210 1.86 -10.55 59.69
N SER A 211 2.32 -10.30 60.92
CA SER A 211 1.72 -10.92 62.11
C SER A 211 0.28 -10.49 62.37
N ASN A 212 -0.09 -9.24 62.07
CA ASN A 212 -1.47 -8.75 62.14
C ASN A 212 -2.40 -9.41 61.12
N SER A 213 -1.82 -9.99 60.07
CA SER A 213 -2.50 -10.81 59.08
C SER A 213 -2.46 -12.31 59.42
N GLY A 214 -2.04 -12.67 60.64
CA GLY A 214 -1.98 -14.05 61.13
C GLY A 214 -0.71 -14.81 60.73
N GLY A 215 0.31 -14.12 60.23
CA GLY A 215 1.61 -14.72 59.91
C GLY A 215 2.44 -15.02 61.16
N ASP A 216 3.26 -16.06 61.09
CA ASP A 216 4.22 -16.40 62.14
C ASP A 216 5.33 -15.33 62.23
N THR A 217 5.63 -14.86 63.43
CA THR A 217 6.55 -13.73 63.63
C THR A 217 8.02 -14.04 63.28
N THR A 218 8.38 -15.33 63.22
CA THR A 218 9.76 -15.80 62.95
C THR A 218 9.98 -16.22 61.49
N THR A 219 8.92 -16.58 60.77
CA THR A 219 9.01 -17.02 59.37
C THR A 219 8.35 -16.07 58.40
N GLY A 220 7.34 -15.29 58.83
CA GLY A 220 6.51 -14.45 57.97
C GLY A 220 5.59 -15.25 57.05
N LEU A 221 5.25 -16.49 57.42
CA LEU A 221 4.41 -17.41 56.66
C LEU A 221 3.13 -17.77 57.41
N GLY A 222 2.16 -18.36 56.70
CA GLY A 222 0.84 -18.70 57.23
C GLY A 222 -0.14 -17.51 57.19
N GLY A 223 -1.26 -17.61 57.91
CA GLY A 223 -2.22 -16.50 58.03
C GLY A 223 -2.95 -16.17 56.72
N ASN A 224 -2.90 -14.88 56.34
CA ASN A 224 -3.55 -14.31 55.16
C ASN A 224 -2.50 -13.85 54.13
N PRO A 225 -1.99 -14.74 53.26
CA PRO A 225 -0.87 -14.45 52.36
C PRO A 225 -1.14 -13.31 51.37
N ALA A 226 -0.04 -12.77 50.87
CA ALA A 226 0.00 -11.66 49.92
C ALA A 226 -0.94 -11.86 48.72
N GLN A 227 -1.55 -10.76 48.26
CA GLN A 227 -2.27 -10.69 46.99
C GLN A 227 -1.32 -10.22 45.88
N ALA A 228 -1.48 -10.71 44.65
CA ALA A 228 -0.71 -10.28 43.50
C ALA A 228 -1.56 -10.28 42.22
N GLY A 229 -1.59 -9.15 41.51
CA GLY A 229 -2.40 -8.99 40.29
C GLY A 229 -2.93 -7.57 40.09
N PHE A 230 -4.11 -7.47 39.48
CA PHE A 230 -4.75 -6.22 39.05
C PHE A 230 -6.23 -6.18 39.43
N ASN A 231 -6.74 -5.02 39.84
CA ASN A 231 -8.17 -4.78 40.06
C ASN A 231 -8.58 -3.50 39.33
N ALA A 232 -9.58 -3.55 38.46
CA ALA A 232 -9.99 -2.40 37.63
C ALA A 232 -10.84 -1.35 38.36
N GLY A 233 -11.36 -1.69 39.55
CA GLY A 233 -12.23 -0.79 40.32
C GLY A 233 -13.66 -0.66 39.77
N ASP A 234 -14.18 -1.72 39.14
CA ASP A 234 -15.55 -1.80 38.61
C ASP A 234 -16.35 -3.00 39.18
N LYS A 235 -15.77 -3.66 40.21
CA LYS A 235 -16.28 -4.87 40.88
C LYS A 235 -16.40 -6.13 40.00
N GLN A 236 -15.93 -6.08 38.76
CA GLN A 236 -16.06 -7.18 37.80
C GLN A 236 -14.71 -7.59 37.23
N THR A 237 -13.92 -6.61 36.82
CA THR A 237 -12.70 -6.81 36.04
C THR A 237 -11.49 -6.84 36.96
N PHE A 238 -10.80 -7.98 36.97
CA PHE A 238 -9.58 -8.20 37.73
C PHE A 238 -8.74 -9.32 37.11
N TYR A 239 -7.50 -9.42 37.54
CA TYR A 239 -6.61 -10.55 37.26
C TYR A 239 -5.83 -10.90 38.50
N GLU A 240 -5.77 -12.19 38.82
CA GLU A 240 -5.05 -12.70 39.97
C GLU A 240 -3.94 -13.64 39.50
N ILE A 241 -2.71 -13.42 39.97
CA ILE A 241 -1.60 -14.31 39.66
C ILE A 241 -1.81 -15.63 40.37
N HIS A 242 -1.65 -16.73 39.63
CA HIS A 242 -1.79 -18.07 40.19
C HIS A 242 -0.89 -18.29 41.41
N GLY A 243 -1.50 -18.64 42.54
CA GLY A 243 -0.82 -18.81 43.83
C GLY A 243 -0.95 -17.62 44.78
N ALA A 244 -1.48 -16.47 44.33
CA ALA A 244 -1.80 -15.36 45.22
C ALA A 244 -2.82 -15.78 46.29
N ARG A 245 -2.81 -15.08 47.44
CA ARG A 245 -3.67 -15.33 48.61
C ARG A 245 -3.51 -16.72 49.26
N ASN A 246 -2.54 -17.53 48.83
CA ASN A 246 -2.20 -18.80 49.43
C ASN A 246 -0.69 -18.99 49.57
N GLU A 247 -0.24 -20.09 50.18
CA GLU A 247 1.18 -20.33 50.47
C GLU A 247 2.07 -20.38 49.21
N ALA A 248 1.50 -20.66 48.03
CA ALA A 248 2.25 -20.71 46.79
C ALA A 248 2.74 -19.34 46.30
N VAL A 249 2.23 -18.22 46.84
CA VAL A 249 2.68 -16.86 46.50
C VAL A 249 4.17 -16.64 46.79
N ILE A 250 4.76 -17.44 47.68
CA ILE A 250 6.21 -17.42 47.92
C ILE A 250 7.03 -17.81 46.68
N ASN A 251 6.44 -18.60 45.78
CA ASN A 251 7.08 -19.12 44.57
C ASN A 251 7.04 -18.15 43.39
N LEU A 252 6.64 -16.88 43.56
CA LEU A 252 6.63 -15.88 42.50
C LEU A 252 8.02 -15.65 41.87
N THR A 253 9.09 -15.98 42.59
CA THR A 253 10.48 -15.98 42.10
C THR A 253 10.81 -17.14 41.14
N LEU A 254 9.96 -18.17 41.09
CA LEU A 254 10.13 -19.40 40.32
C LEU A 254 9.15 -19.53 39.16
N THR A 255 8.04 -18.80 39.20
CA THR A 255 6.98 -18.81 38.20
C THR A 255 7.06 -17.58 37.27
N SER A 256 6.38 -17.64 36.12
CA SER A 256 6.41 -16.59 35.07
C SER A 256 5.33 -16.85 34.02
N ASN A 257 4.82 -15.78 33.39
CA ASN A 257 4.02 -15.85 32.15
C ASN A 257 4.83 -15.51 30.88
N VAL A 258 6.13 -15.25 31.01
CA VAL A 258 7.04 -14.92 29.88
C VAL A 258 8.25 -15.85 29.80
N GLY A 259 8.22 -16.96 30.55
CA GLY A 259 9.27 -17.99 30.54
C GLY A 259 10.57 -17.58 31.23
N ILE A 260 10.57 -16.51 32.04
CA ILE A 260 11.72 -16.09 32.85
C ILE A 260 11.30 -16.13 34.33
N PRO A 261 11.81 -17.10 35.12
CA PRO A 261 11.47 -17.21 36.54
C PRO A 261 11.60 -15.88 37.28
N GLY A 262 10.54 -15.46 37.97
CA GLY A 262 10.50 -14.19 38.69
C GLY A 262 10.09 -12.97 37.84
N LYS A 263 9.82 -13.11 36.54
CA LYS A 263 9.36 -12.01 35.70
C LYS A 263 7.97 -12.29 35.17
N TRP A 264 7.09 -11.32 35.31
CA TRP A 264 5.73 -11.34 34.78
C TRP A 264 5.50 -10.08 33.95
N PHE A 265 4.83 -10.20 32.81
CA PHE A 265 4.60 -9.07 31.91
C PHE A 265 3.18 -9.14 31.34
N PHE A 266 2.42 -8.06 31.48
CA PHE A 266 1.02 -7.99 31.11
C PHE A 266 0.74 -6.77 30.24
N LYS A 267 -0.16 -6.91 29.27
CA LYS A 267 -0.83 -5.78 28.63
C LYS A 267 -2.12 -5.46 29.41
N VAL A 268 -2.35 -4.19 29.74
CA VAL A 268 -3.39 -3.78 30.72
C VAL A 268 -4.29 -2.64 30.24
N ASP A 269 -4.30 -2.28 28.95
CA ASP A 269 -5.14 -1.22 28.36
C ASP A 269 -6.53 -1.68 27.87
N SER A 270 -6.95 -2.91 28.15
CA SER A 270 -8.23 -3.46 27.68
C SER A 270 -9.05 -4.09 28.80
N ALA A 271 -10.32 -4.43 28.51
CA ALA A 271 -11.21 -5.09 29.47
C ALA A 271 -10.68 -6.45 29.99
N GLN A 272 -9.71 -7.07 29.30
CA GLN A 272 -8.99 -8.23 29.81
C GLN A 272 -7.48 -8.00 29.81
N THR A 273 -6.81 -8.54 30.81
CA THR A 273 -5.34 -8.58 30.83
C THR A 273 -4.85 -9.62 29.83
N GLN A 274 -4.04 -9.21 28.87
CA GLN A 274 -3.50 -10.14 27.87
C GLN A 274 -2.14 -10.69 28.33
N GLU A 275 -2.01 -12.01 28.32
CA GLU A 275 -0.74 -12.73 28.51
C GLU A 275 0.07 -12.80 27.20
N ARG A 276 1.26 -13.40 27.23
CA ARG A 276 2.14 -13.53 26.07
C ARG A 276 1.51 -14.30 24.89
N CYS A 277 0.71 -15.32 25.20
CA CYS A 277 -0.04 -16.15 24.26
C CYS A 277 -1.25 -16.78 25.01
N SER A 278 -2.19 -17.38 24.28
CA SER A 278 -3.42 -17.98 24.80
C SER A 278 -3.38 -19.51 24.75
N ASN A 279 -3.73 -20.14 25.87
CA ASN A 279 -3.95 -21.58 26.01
C ASN A 279 -5.44 -21.97 25.92
N SER A 280 -6.30 -21.13 25.34
CA SER A 280 -7.76 -21.31 25.30
C SER A 280 -8.24 -22.53 24.51
N GLY A 281 -7.38 -23.17 23.70
CA GLY A 281 -7.73 -24.32 22.85
C GLY A 281 -8.50 -23.94 21.56
N ALA A 282 -9.00 -22.71 21.47
CA ALA A 282 -9.64 -22.10 20.31
C ALA A 282 -9.50 -20.57 20.37
N GLY A 283 -9.54 -19.87 19.25
CA GLY A 283 -9.50 -18.40 19.25
C GLY A 283 -9.04 -17.78 17.93
N SER A 284 -8.68 -16.50 17.96
CA SER A 284 -8.12 -15.81 16.79
C SER A 284 -6.61 -16.05 16.68
N VAL A 285 -6.08 -16.01 15.46
CA VAL A 285 -4.64 -15.91 15.19
C VAL A 285 -4.31 -14.57 14.58
N GLN A 286 -3.11 -14.07 14.89
CA GLN A 286 -2.55 -12.94 14.18
C GLN A 286 -1.49 -13.43 13.20
N LEU A 287 -1.57 -12.95 11.95
CA LEU A 287 -0.71 -13.34 10.85
C LEU A 287 0.23 -12.18 10.48
N TRP A 288 1.51 -12.47 10.27
CA TRP A 288 2.48 -11.48 9.83
C TRP A 288 3.45 -11.99 8.76
N PRO A 289 3.66 -11.26 7.65
CA PRO A 289 2.95 -10.01 7.28
C PRO A 289 1.44 -10.27 7.16
N GLN A 290 0.59 -9.27 7.37
CA GLN A 290 -0.88 -9.46 7.30
C GLN A 290 -1.37 -9.74 5.87
N GLN A 291 -0.47 -9.56 4.89
CA GLN A 291 -0.74 -9.70 3.49
C GLN A 291 0.49 -10.23 2.73
N GLY A 292 0.23 -10.79 1.56
CA GLY A 292 1.23 -11.30 0.64
C GLY A 292 0.65 -11.40 -0.77
N ASN A 293 1.41 -11.91 -1.73
CA ASN A 293 0.89 -12.08 -3.09
C ASN A 293 0.49 -13.52 -3.38
N MET A 294 -0.20 -13.73 -4.51
CA MET A 294 -0.72 -15.03 -4.95
C MET A 294 0.36 -16.08 -5.28
N LEU A 295 1.62 -15.68 -5.49
CA LEU A 295 2.68 -16.63 -5.87
C LEU A 295 3.15 -17.47 -4.68
N GLY A 296 2.95 -17.00 -3.44
CA GLY A 296 3.35 -17.71 -2.23
C GLY A 296 4.87 -17.79 -2.04
N GLY A 297 5.34 -18.75 -1.25
CA GLY A 297 6.76 -18.99 -0.96
C GLY A 297 7.36 -18.09 0.12
N TYR A 298 6.63 -17.11 0.64
CA TYR A 298 7.07 -16.26 1.75
C TYR A 298 6.68 -16.84 3.11
N PHE A 299 7.35 -16.35 4.16
CA PHE A 299 7.04 -16.72 5.53
C PHE A 299 5.89 -15.90 6.09
N VAL A 300 4.92 -16.59 6.70
CA VAL A 300 3.88 -15.99 7.54
C VAL A 300 4.08 -16.47 8.97
N ASN A 301 4.40 -15.55 9.86
CA ASN A 301 4.47 -15.81 11.29
C ASN A 301 3.08 -15.78 11.89
N ILE A 302 2.85 -16.67 12.84
CA ILE A 302 1.59 -16.82 13.55
C ILE A 302 1.85 -16.57 15.03
N THR A 303 1.04 -15.70 15.62
CA THR A 303 1.05 -15.38 17.05
C THR A 303 -0.37 -15.45 17.61
N ASN A 304 -0.47 -15.33 18.94
CA ASN A 304 -1.66 -15.46 19.78
C ASN A 304 -1.85 -16.85 20.44
N PRO A 305 -1.89 -18.00 19.75
CA PRO A 305 -1.90 -19.31 20.44
C PRO A 305 -0.56 -19.60 21.12
N CYS A 306 -0.60 -20.34 22.23
CA CYS A 306 0.61 -20.93 22.79
C CYS A 306 0.95 -22.27 22.09
N PHE A 307 2.23 -22.52 21.88
CA PHE A 307 2.76 -23.69 21.18
C PHE A 307 3.78 -24.44 22.05
N ASN A 308 3.93 -25.75 21.84
CA ASN A 308 5.01 -26.53 22.41
C ASN A 308 6.01 -26.95 21.33
N ILE A 309 7.30 -27.00 21.69
CA ILE A 309 8.32 -27.54 20.80
C ILE A 309 7.98 -29.00 20.47
N GLY A 310 7.68 -29.28 19.21
CA GLY A 310 7.27 -30.60 18.72
C GLY A 310 5.80 -30.70 18.30
N ASP A 311 4.97 -29.67 18.52
CA ASP A 311 3.60 -29.65 18.01
C ASP A 311 3.56 -29.75 16.48
N LYS A 312 2.63 -30.55 15.96
CA LYS A 312 2.35 -30.64 14.53
C LYS A 312 1.32 -29.58 14.16
N LEU A 313 1.77 -28.57 13.42
CA LEU A 313 0.94 -27.44 12.99
C LEU A 313 0.55 -27.59 11.51
N THR A 314 -0.74 -27.42 11.22
CA THR A 314 -1.26 -27.39 9.85
C THR A 314 -2.07 -26.11 9.65
N GLY A 315 -1.68 -25.28 8.69
CA GLY A 315 -2.47 -24.15 8.23
C GLY A 315 -3.41 -24.55 7.10
N ARG A 316 -4.55 -23.87 6.98
CA ARG A 316 -5.51 -24.01 5.89
C ARG A 316 -5.99 -22.65 5.42
N ILE A 317 -6.19 -22.53 4.12
CA ILE A 317 -6.94 -21.41 3.52
C ILE A 317 -8.33 -21.93 3.21
N ASP A 318 -9.32 -21.43 3.93
CA ASP A 318 -10.67 -21.97 3.90
C ASP A 318 -11.32 -21.76 2.52
N ASP A 319 -11.01 -20.64 1.86
CA ASP A 319 -11.49 -20.28 0.52
C ASP A 319 -11.08 -21.27 -0.58
N THR A 320 -9.92 -21.92 -0.44
CA THR A 320 -9.41 -22.90 -1.42
C THR A 320 -9.35 -24.32 -0.86
N ASN A 321 -9.64 -24.48 0.44
CA ASN A 321 -9.43 -25.69 1.21
C ASN A 321 -7.99 -26.25 1.13
N GLN A 322 -7.01 -25.41 0.78
CA GLN A 322 -5.61 -25.81 0.64
C GLN A 322 -4.93 -25.83 2.01
N THR A 323 -4.29 -26.95 2.34
CA THR A 323 -3.56 -27.13 3.60
C THR A 323 -2.05 -27.14 3.38
N PHE A 324 -1.29 -26.68 4.38
CA PHE A 324 0.17 -26.67 4.36
C PHE A 324 0.78 -26.77 5.76
N PRO A 325 1.97 -27.38 5.89
CA PRO A 325 2.62 -27.53 7.18
C PRO A 325 3.17 -26.20 7.69
N CYS A 326 3.19 -26.07 9.02
CA CYS A 326 3.81 -24.96 9.74
C CYS A 326 4.79 -25.51 10.79
N GLU A 327 5.70 -24.67 11.26
CA GLU A 327 6.69 -25.00 12.27
C GLU A 327 6.56 -24.10 13.49
N VAL A 328 6.84 -24.66 14.67
CA VAL A 328 6.93 -23.91 15.93
C VAL A 328 8.32 -23.28 16.02
N LEU A 329 8.38 -21.96 16.23
CA LEU A 329 9.64 -21.25 16.47
C LEU A 329 9.93 -21.17 17.98
N ASP A 330 8.92 -20.80 18.75
CA ASP A 330 8.94 -20.76 20.21
C ASP A 330 7.50 -20.89 20.76
N GLU A 331 7.36 -20.84 22.09
CA GLU A 331 6.08 -21.01 22.78
C GLU A 331 4.99 -20.02 22.36
N SER A 332 5.36 -18.85 21.83
CA SER A 332 4.42 -17.79 21.44
C SER A 332 4.34 -17.56 19.92
N LYS A 333 5.14 -18.30 19.15
CA LYS A 333 5.35 -18.00 17.73
C LYS A 333 5.50 -19.27 16.91
N ALA A 334 4.69 -19.36 15.87
CA ALA A 334 4.84 -20.32 14.80
C ALA A 334 5.09 -19.61 13.46
N ARG A 335 5.44 -20.38 12.43
CA ARG A 335 5.69 -19.88 11.08
C ARG A 335 5.25 -20.89 10.05
N CYS A 336 4.66 -20.41 8.96
CA CYS A 336 4.32 -21.22 7.79
C CYS A 336 5.02 -20.66 6.55
N VAL A 337 5.33 -21.52 5.59
CA VAL A 337 5.61 -21.10 4.22
C VAL A 337 4.27 -21.09 3.48
N PHE A 338 3.84 -19.92 3.03
CA PHE A 338 2.53 -19.76 2.42
C PHE A 338 2.54 -20.35 0.99
N PRO A 339 1.52 -21.11 0.56
CA PRO A 339 1.49 -21.70 -0.78
C PRO A 339 1.11 -20.68 -1.86
N THR A 340 1.25 -21.08 -3.12
CA THR A 340 0.66 -20.37 -4.26
C THR A 340 -0.86 -20.48 -4.20
N ILE A 341 -1.56 -19.35 -4.32
CA ILE A 341 -3.02 -19.23 -4.28
C ILE A 341 -3.48 -18.31 -5.41
N PHE A 342 -4.09 -18.86 -6.45
CA PHE A 342 -4.54 -18.11 -7.64
C PHE A 342 -5.81 -17.28 -7.41
N ARG A 343 -5.88 -16.53 -6.30
CA ARG A 343 -6.95 -15.61 -5.93
C ARG A 343 -6.37 -14.37 -5.24
N THR A 344 -7.14 -13.30 -5.20
CA THR A 344 -6.82 -12.04 -4.52
C THR A 344 -7.92 -11.67 -3.52
N GLY A 345 -7.61 -10.76 -2.60
CA GLY A 345 -8.55 -10.28 -1.57
C GLY A 345 -8.33 -10.92 -0.20
N ARG A 346 -9.26 -10.66 0.72
CA ARG A 346 -9.21 -11.19 2.10
C ARG A 346 -9.62 -12.67 2.09
N LEU A 347 -8.74 -13.52 2.61
CA LEU A 347 -8.94 -14.97 2.73
C LEU A 347 -9.05 -15.37 4.20
N ASN A 348 -9.89 -16.36 4.47
CA ASN A 348 -10.02 -16.98 5.78
C ASN A 348 -8.90 -18.01 5.97
N PHE A 349 -8.13 -17.83 7.03
CA PHE A 349 -7.07 -18.72 7.45
C PHE A 349 -7.51 -19.48 8.70
N SER A 350 -7.30 -20.79 8.69
CA SER A 350 -7.53 -21.67 9.83
C SER A 350 -6.24 -22.37 10.24
N LEU A 351 -5.99 -22.51 11.54
CA LEU A 351 -4.85 -23.26 12.09
C LEU A 351 -5.34 -24.44 12.93
N GLU A 352 -4.73 -25.59 12.68
CA GLU A 352 -4.90 -26.81 13.47
C GLU A 352 -3.60 -27.15 14.19
N ILE A 353 -3.71 -27.49 15.49
CA ILE A 353 -2.60 -27.91 16.36
C ILE A 353 -2.84 -29.38 16.74
N ASN A 354 -1.89 -30.28 16.44
CA ASN A 354 -1.93 -31.69 16.82
C ASN A 354 -3.24 -32.42 16.43
N GLU A 355 -3.80 -32.12 15.26
CA GLU A 355 -5.01 -32.77 14.73
C GLU A 355 -6.25 -32.59 15.64
N SER A 356 -6.32 -31.48 16.38
CA SER A 356 -7.42 -31.14 17.30
C SER A 356 -8.61 -30.41 16.64
N GLY A 357 -8.57 -30.22 15.31
CA GLY A 357 -9.55 -29.45 14.55
C GLY A 357 -9.14 -27.99 14.29
N TRP A 358 -9.90 -27.34 13.40
CA TRP A 358 -9.69 -25.95 12.93
C TRP A 358 -10.23 -24.93 13.93
N ASN A 359 -9.66 -24.93 15.13
CA ASN A 359 -10.18 -24.14 16.26
C ASN A 359 -9.64 -22.71 16.31
N TYR A 360 -8.68 -22.39 15.44
CA TYR A 360 -8.02 -21.09 15.38
C TYR A 360 -8.24 -20.45 14.02
N THR A 361 -8.73 -19.20 13.99
CA THR A 361 -9.07 -18.50 12.74
C THR A 361 -8.43 -17.12 12.64
N GLY A 362 -8.13 -16.68 11.42
CA GLY A 362 -7.58 -15.37 11.13
C GLY A 362 -7.86 -14.96 9.68
N ILE A 363 -7.51 -13.73 9.33
CA ILE A 363 -7.70 -13.20 7.98
C ILE A 363 -6.33 -12.88 7.39
N TYR A 364 -6.12 -13.28 6.13
CA TYR A 364 -4.92 -13.00 5.36
C TYR A 364 -5.27 -12.35 4.03
N THR A 365 -4.63 -11.25 3.67
CA THR A 365 -4.94 -10.54 2.42
C THR A 365 -3.97 -10.94 1.29
N ILE A 366 -4.50 -11.37 0.15
CA ILE A 366 -3.71 -11.60 -1.06
C ILE A 366 -3.80 -10.42 -2.02
N VAL A 367 -2.67 -9.73 -2.19
CA VAL A 367 -2.51 -8.58 -3.08
C VAL A 367 -2.32 -9.06 -4.53
N ASN A 368 -2.92 -8.34 -5.47
CA ASN A 368 -2.83 -8.61 -6.90
C ASN A 368 -1.40 -8.33 -7.42
N LEU A 369 -0.86 -9.22 -8.26
CA LEU A 369 0.51 -9.10 -8.78
C LEU A 369 0.77 -7.84 -9.58
N ALA A 370 -0.28 -7.25 -10.17
CA ALA A 370 -0.17 -5.98 -10.86
C ALA A 370 0.41 -4.86 -9.97
N HIS A 371 0.18 -4.95 -8.65
CA HIS A 371 0.58 -3.95 -7.65
C HIS A 371 1.75 -4.41 -6.78
N THR A 372 2.30 -5.60 -7.01
CA THR A 372 3.43 -6.12 -6.22
C THR A 372 4.70 -6.17 -7.05
N PRO A 373 5.72 -5.36 -6.73
CA PRO A 373 6.99 -5.44 -7.46
C PRO A 373 7.65 -6.80 -7.24
N GLY A 374 8.25 -7.34 -8.30
CA GLY A 374 9.03 -8.57 -8.22
C GLY A 374 10.27 -8.38 -7.36
N GLN A 375 10.57 -9.37 -6.51
CA GLN A 375 11.79 -9.43 -5.70
C GLN A 375 13.00 -9.92 -6.53
N VAL A 376 12.74 -10.51 -7.69
CA VAL A 376 13.74 -10.90 -8.69
C VAL A 376 13.65 -9.95 -9.88
N THR A 377 14.73 -9.21 -10.13
CA THR A 377 14.81 -8.27 -11.25
C THR A 377 15.39 -8.95 -12.48
N ARG A 378 14.71 -8.82 -13.63
CA ARG A 378 15.22 -9.27 -14.93
C ARG A 378 16.03 -8.16 -15.57
N LEU A 379 17.32 -8.41 -15.83
CA LEU A 379 18.13 -7.47 -16.58
C LEU A 379 17.78 -7.54 -18.07
N GLU A 380 17.71 -6.38 -18.72
CA GLU A 380 17.41 -6.23 -20.14
C GLU A 380 16.12 -6.98 -20.60
N PRO A 381 14.92 -6.59 -20.12
CA PRO A 381 13.66 -7.29 -20.43
C PRO A 381 13.38 -7.55 -21.92
N LYS A 382 13.91 -6.70 -22.82
CA LYS A 382 13.77 -6.85 -24.29
C LYS A 382 14.58 -8.03 -24.87
N LYS A 383 15.55 -8.61 -24.13
CA LYS A 383 16.37 -9.77 -24.56
C LYS A 383 15.72 -11.13 -24.26
N TRP A 384 14.55 -11.16 -23.63
CA TRP A 384 13.83 -12.39 -23.30
C TRP A 384 13.15 -12.98 -24.54
N ILE A 385 13.99 -13.43 -25.48
CA ILE A 385 13.60 -13.98 -26.78
C ILE A 385 14.09 -15.43 -26.87
N ALA A 386 13.15 -16.36 -26.96
CA ALA A 386 13.41 -17.78 -27.18
C ALA A 386 13.86 -18.04 -28.62
N THR A 387 14.98 -18.77 -28.75
CA THR A 387 15.56 -19.19 -30.03
C THR A 387 15.37 -20.69 -30.19
N GLN A 388 15.20 -21.18 -31.43
CA GLN A 388 14.98 -22.61 -31.68
C GLN A 388 16.14 -23.50 -31.17
N ASN A 389 17.34 -22.92 -31.07
CA ASN A 389 18.55 -23.60 -30.60
C ASN A 389 18.78 -23.48 -29.07
N GLY A 390 17.90 -22.78 -28.34
CA GLY A 390 18.01 -22.56 -26.89
C GLY A 390 19.35 -21.93 -26.48
N ARG A 391 19.82 -20.91 -27.21
CA ARG A 391 21.14 -20.29 -26.98
C ARG A 391 21.08 -18.92 -26.30
N THR A 392 19.89 -18.34 -26.15
CA THR A 392 19.73 -17.03 -25.53
C THR A 392 20.14 -17.08 -24.07
N THR A 393 21.03 -16.18 -23.67
CA THR A 393 21.43 -16.00 -22.27
C THR A 393 20.82 -14.72 -21.75
N VAL A 394 20.16 -14.82 -20.61
CA VAL A 394 19.50 -13.72 -19.89
C VAL A 394 20.06 -13.66 -18.47
N THR A 395 19.91 -12.53 -17.79
CA THR A 395 20.47 -12.33 -16.46
C THR A 395 19.38 -11.89 -15.49
N VAL A 396 19.44 -12.41 -14.26
CA VAL A 396 18.55 -12.02 -13.16
C VAL A 396 19.36 -11.61 -11.93
N GLU A 397 18.80 -10.69 -11.15
CA GLU A 397 19.36 -10.20 -9.88
C GLU A 397 18.31 -10.27 -8.77
N TRP A 398 18.75 -10.51 -7.54
CA TRP A 398 17.91 -10.56 -6.34
C TRP A 398 18.72 -10.22 -5.09
N ASP A 399 18.04 -9.87 -4.00
CA ASP A 399 18.69 -9.69 -2.70
C ASP A 399 19.10 -11.05 -2.12
N LYS A 400 20.41 -11.31 -2.07
CA LYS A 400 20.96 -12.55 -1.50
C LYS A 400 20.68 -12.70 0.00
N THR A 401 20.39 -11.61 0.71
CA THR A 401 20.18 -11.59 2.17
C THR A 401 18.73 -11.85 2.58
N VAL A 402 17.82 -12.06 1.63
CA VAL A 402 16.36 -12.13 1.87
C VAL A 402 15.93 -13.15 2.94
N TRP A 403 16.71 -14.21 3.15
CA TRP A 403 16.44 -15.23 4.18
C TRP A 403 17.34 -15.15 5.41
N GLU A 404 18.36 -14.29 5.45
CA GLU A 404 19.32 -14.21 6.57
C GLU A 404 18.63 -13.86 7.90
N GLY A 405 17.66 -12.93 7.87
CA GLY A 405 16.85 -12.53 9.03
C GLY A 405 15.92 -13.62 9.57
N SER A 406 15.74 -14.73 8.83
CA SER A 406 14.89 -15.86 9.23
C SER A 406 15.61 -16.90 10.08
N GLY A 407 16.92 -16.72 10.32
CA GLY A 407 17.77 -17.68 11.05
C GLY A 407 18.15 -18.92 10.24
N ILE A 408 17.94 -18.91 8.92
CA ILE A 408 18.14 -20.07 8.05
C ILE A 408 19.34 -19.84 7.11
N PRO A 409 20.28 -20.80 6.97
CA PRO A 409 21.38 -20.68 6.03
C PRO A 409 20.88 -20.69 4.57
N SER A 410 21.20 -19.64 3.81
CA SER A 410 20.80 -19.46 2.40
C SER A 410 22.00 -19.47 1.43
N ASN A 411 22.95 -20.38 1.63
CA ASN A 411 24.17 -20.43 0.82
C ASN A 411 23.93 -20.87 -0.63
N SER A 412 22.84 -21.61 -0.89
CA SER A 412 22.48 -22.08 -2.22
C SER A 412 20.99 -21.92 -2.54
N VAL A 413 20.69 -21.76 -3.82
CA VAL A 413 19.34 -21.53 -4.35
C VAL A 413 19.03 -22.42 -5.56
N TYR A 414 17.74 -22.70 -5.76
CA TYR A 414 17.21 -23.18 -7.03
C TYR A 414 16.68 -22.00 -7.81
N ILE A 415 16.95 -21.95 -9.12
CA ILE A 415 16.41 -20.94 -10.03
C ILE A 415 15.61 -21.65 -11.11
N GLN A 416 14.31 -21.39 -11.15
CA GLN A 416 13.37 -22.05 -12.06
C GLN A 416 12.69 -21.00 -12.94
N LEU A 417 12.61 -21.31 -14.24
CA LEU A 417 11.74 -20.61 -15.17
C LEU A 417 10.44 -21.41 -15.31
N LEU A 418 9.34 -20.83 -14.87
CA LEU A 418 8.02 -21.43 -14.89
C LEU A 418 7.14 -20.71 -15.92
N SER A 419 6.30 -21.45 -16.63
CA SER A 419 5.21 -20.89 -17.43
C SER A 419 3.89 -21.10 -16.70
N TYR A 420 3.05 -20.09 -16.69
CA TYR A 420 1.66 -20.23 -16.26
C TYR A 420 0.82 -20.85 -17.39
N LYS A 421 -0.16 -21.68 -17.04
CA LYS A 421 -1.18 -22.21 -17.95
C LYS A 421 -2.51 -22.45 -17.23
N GLU A 422 -3.62 -22.17 -17.92
CA GLU A 422 -4.97 -22.55 -17.49
C GLU A 422 -5.39 -23.89 -18.11
N THR A 423 -5.54 -24.92 -17.28
CA THR A 423 -5.94 -26.26 -17.73
C THR A 423 -7.36 -26.61 -17.30
N LYS A 424 -7.89 -27.75 -17.79
CA LYS A 424 -9.19 -28.28 -17.34
C LYS A 424 -9.22 -28.61 -15.84
N THR A 425 -8.06 -28.89 -15.24
CA THR A 425 -7.92 -29.21 -13.81
C THR A 425 -7.66 -27.97 -12.96
N GLY A 426 -7.57 -26.79 -13.57
CA GLY A 426 -7.30 -25.52 -12.90
C GLY A 426 -5.99 -24.87 -13.37
N PRO A 427 -5.67 -23.69 -12.81
CA PRO A 427 -4.42 -22.98 -13.09
C PRO A 427 -3.21 -23.72 -12.51
N GLU A 428 -2.12 -23.79 -13.28
CA GLU A 428 -0.87 -24.40 -12.83
C GLU A 428 0.37 -23.67 -13.37
N PHE A 429 1.49 -23.87 -12.68
CA PHE A 429 2.82 -23.51 -13.18
C PHE A 429 3.52 -24.76 -13.72
N VAL A 430 3.90 -24.71 -14.99
CA VAL A 430 4.69 -25.74 -15.67
C VAL A 430 6.15 -25.32 -15.70
N GLU A 431 7.05 -26.21 -15.27
CA GLU A 431 8.49 -25.96 -15.29
C GLU A 431 9.05 -26.10 -16.71
N VAL A 432 9.44 -24.98 -17.32
CA VAL A 432 9.95 -24.92 -18.71
C VAL A 432 11.45 -25.20 -18.77
N ALA A 433 12.20 -24.68 -17.81
CA ALA A 433 13.65 -24.88 -17.71
C ALA A 433 14.00 -25.51 -16.37
N ARG A 434 14.40 -26.78 -16.38
CA ARG A 434 14.88 -27.46 -15.18
C ARG A 434 16.39 -27.30 -15.04
N ASN A 435 16.84 -26.31 -14.30
CA ASN A 435 18.17 -26.40 -13.70
C ASN A 435 18.05 -27.26 -12.43
N LYS A 436 18.25 -28.59 -12.55
CA LYS A 436 18.41 -29.48 -11.37
C LYS A 436 19.67 -29.17 -10.54
N GLU A 437 20.40 -28.14 -10.92
CA GLU A 437 21.65 -27.71 -10.31
C GLU A 437 21.34 -26.68 -9.22
N THR A 438 22.01 -26.83 -8.08
CA THR A 438 22.01 -25.82 -7.04
C THR A 438 22.97 -24.71 -7.43
N PHE A 439 22.51 -23.47 -7.35
CA PHE A 439 23.33 -22.29 -7.59
C PHE A 439 23.87 -21.76 -6.27
N THR A 440 25.07 -21.18 -6.30
CA THR A 440 25.55 -20.37 -5.18
C THR A 440 24.67 -19.13 -5.06
N ASN A 441 24.27 -18.74 -3.85
CA ASN A 441 23.49 -17.54 -3.62
C ASN A 441 24.37 -16.26 -3.74
N SER A 442 24.66 -15.86 -4.97
CA SER A 442 25.45 -14.66 -5.29
C SER A 442 24.61 -13.39 -5.41
N GLY A 443 23.27 -13.47 -5.42
CA GLY A 443 22.36 -12.36 -5.73
C GLY A 443 22.26 -12.02 -7.22
N LYS A 444 22.92 -12.80 -8.09
CA LYS A 444 22.91 -12.61 -9.54
C LYS A 444 23.23 -13.92 -10.25
N SER A 445 22.52 -14.23 -11.33
CA SER A 445 22.78 -15.42 -12.16
C SER A 445 22.45 -15.21 -13.64
N ASN A 446 23.20 -15.90 -14.49
CA ASN A 446 22.93 -16.00 -15.93
C ASN A 446 22.14 -17.29 -16.21
N LEU A 447 21.01 -17.15 -16.87
CA LEU A 447 20.13 -18.24 -17.24
C LEU A 447 20.16 -18.43 -18.75
N ARG A 448 20.14 -19.68 -19.19
CA ARG A 448 20.03 -20.03 -20.60
C ARG A 448 18.59 -20.45 -20.89
N LEU A 449 17.93 -19.74 -21.80
CA LEU A 449 16.55 -20.05 -22.16
C LEU A 449 16.52 -21.39 -22.93
N PRO A 450 15.69 -22.35 -22.50
CA PRO A 450 15.54 -23.62 -23.20
C PRO A 450 14.76 -23.42 -24.51
N LYS A 451 14.61 -24.50 -25.28
CA LYS A 451 13.57 -24.53 -26.32
C LYS A 451 12.22 -24.54 -25.60
N MET A 452 11.36 -23.59 -25.92
CA MET A 452 10.02 -23.48 -25.34
C MET A 452 9.00 -24.17 -26.26
N GLU A 453 7.82 -24.46 -25.75
CA GLU A 453 6.66 -24.84 -26.57
C GLU A 453 5.74 -23.63 -26.81
N ALA A 454 4.86 -23.72 -27.82
CA ALA A 454 4.09 -22.57 -28.30
C ALA A 454 3.19 -21.93 -27.22
N ASP A 455 2.74 -22.72 -26.26
CA ASP A 455 1.87 -22.33 -25.15
C ASP A 455 2.64 -21.98 -23.85
N GLU A 456 3.97 -21.93 -23.87
CA GLU A 456 4.82 -21.68 -22.69
C GLU A 456 5.30 -20.22 -22.55
N VAL A 457 4.59 -19.27 -23.15
CA VAL A 457 5.10 -17.89 -23.35
C VAL A 457 4.87 -16.94 -22.18
N LEU A 458 3.94 -17.22 -21.26
CA LEU A 458 3.68 -16.40 -20.06
C LEU A 458 4.48 -16.94 -18.88
N ALA A 459 5.57 -16.25 -18.53
CA ALA A 459 6.60 -16.77 -17.64
C ALA A 459 6.75 -16.01 -16.31
N VAL A 460 7.29 -16.71 -15.33
CA VAL A 460 7.75 -16.17 -14.04
C VAL A 460 9.05 -16.90 -13.62
N ILE A 461 9.90 -16.21 -12.86
CA ILE A 461 11.12 -16.78 -12.30
C ILE A 461 10.91 -16.98 -10.81
N LYS A 462 11.11 -18.23 -10.37
CA LYS A 462 11.08 -18.61 -8.97
C LYS A 462 12.50 -18.87 -8.48
N ILE A 463 12.93 -18.16 -7.44
CA ILE A 463 14.19 -18.47 -6.73
C ILE A 463 13.83 -19.04 -5.36
N SER A 464 14.13 -20.31 -5.15
CA SER A 464 13.83 -21.03 -3.90
C SER A 464 15.10 -21.32 -3.11
N CYS A 465 15.01 -21.30 -1.79
CA CYS A 465 16.15 -21.62 -0.93
C CYS A 465 16.45 -23.12 -0.91
N ALA A 466 17.59 -23.53 -1.50
CA ALA A 466 17.97 -24.93 -1.59
C ALA A 466 18.60 -25.47 -0.29
N SER A 467 19.28 -24.61 0.47
CA SER A 467 19.95 -24.98 1.72
C SER A 467 19.08 -24.86 2.98
N CYS A 468 17.80 -24.49 2.84
CA CYS A 468 16.94 -24.17 3.98
C CYS A 468 16.47 -25.38 4.81
N ASN A 469 16.64 -26.62 4.31
CA ASN A 469 16.35 -27.88 5.02
C ASN A 469 14.98 -27.92 5.74
N LEU A 470 13.99 -27.23 5.18
CA LEU A 470 12.58 -27.29 5.58
C LEU A 470 11.94 -28.53 4.96
N THR A 471 10.80 -28.99 5.50
CA THR A 471 10.08 -30.17 4.97
C THR A 471 9.94 -30.10 3.44
N ASP A 472 10.27 -31.19 2.75
CA ASP A 472 10.42 -31.30 1.28
C ASP A 472 9.22 -30.83 0.42
N SER A 473 8.07 -30.51 1.01
CA SER A 473 6.84 -30.17 0.25
C SER A 473 6.73 -28.70 -0.17
N LEU A 474 7.31 -27.73 0.55
CA LEU A 474 7.16 -26.30 0.22
C LEU A 474 8.37 -25.45 0.67
N LEU A 475 9.28 -25.15 -0.27
CA LEU A 475 10.47 -24.33 0.01
C LEU A 475 10.15 -22.82 -0.01
N PRO A 476 10.77 -22.01 0.87
CA PRO A 476 10.71 -20.56 0.79
C PRO A 476 11.23 -20.07 -0.56
N ALA A 477 10.54 -19.12 -1.17
CA ALA A 477 10.83 -18.62 -2.50
C ALA A 477 10.51 -17.13 -2.66
N ILE A 478 11.25 -16.52 -3.58
CA ILE A 478 11.02 -15.16 -4.08
C ILE A 478 10.78 -15.22 -5.59
N TRP A 479 10.14 -14.20 -6.14
CA TRP A 479 9.61 -14.23 -7.50
C TRP A 479 9.95 -12.99 -8.31
N SER A 480 10.04 -13.14 -9.63
CA SER A 480 10.08 -12.00 -10.56
C SER A 480 8.70 -11.40 -10.79
N ASP A 481 8.65 -10.32 -11.56
CA ASP A 481 7.44 -9.94 -12.30
C ASP A 481 6.96 -11.07 -13.21
N VAL A 482 5.70 -11.01 -13.65
CA VAL A 482 5.15 -11.88 -14.69
C VAL A 482 5.44 -11.23 -16.05
N PHE A 483 5.96 -11.99 -17.00
CA PHE A 483 6.42 -11.44 -18.28
C PHE A 483 6.25 -12.42 -19.44
N PHE A 484 6.26 -11.90 -20.66
CA PHE A 484 6.20 -12.71 -21.87
C PHE A 484 7.60 -13.06 -22.38
N VAL A 485 7.81 -14.31 -22.77
CA VAL A 485 8.98 -14.73 -23.55
C VAL A 485 8.60 -14.72 -25.04
N ARG A 486 9.28 -13.89 -25.81
CA ARG A 486 9.00 -13.73 -27.25
C ARG A 486 9.70 -14.80 -28.07
N TRP A 487 9.12 -15.19 -29.21
CA TRP A 487 9.79 -15.98 -30.24
C TRP A 487 10.67 -15.14 -31.18
N GLU A 488 11.85 -15.64 -31.54
CA GLU A 488 12.77 -14.97 -32.48
C GLU A 488 12.13 -14.75 -33.87
N GLY A 489 11.31 -15.69 -34.34
CA GLY A 489 10.63 -15.64 -35.64
C GLY A 489 9.22 -15.04 -35.61
N THR A 490 8.79 -14.46 -36.73
CA THR A 490 7.43 -13.89 -36.88
C THR A 490 6.37 -14.96 -37.15
N SER A 491 6.72 -16.05 -37.84
CA SER A 491 5.81 -17.17 -38.18
C SER A 491 5.09 -17.74 -36.95
N GLN A 492 5.83 -17.97 -35.87
CA GLN A 492 5.23 -18.50 -34.63
C GLN A 492 4.23 -17.52 -34.02
N SER A 493 4.52 -16.22 -34.06
CA SER A 493 3.59 -15.20 -33.57
C SER A 493 2.33 -15.13 -34.45
N GLU A 494 2.48 -15.28 -35.77
CA GLU A 494 1.36 -15.33 -36.71
C GLU A 494 0.49 -16.58 -36.48
N GLU A 495 1.08 -17.73 -36.22
CA GLU A 495 0.36 -18.97 -35.86
C GLU A 495 -0.42 -18.81 -34.54
N LEU A 496 0.21 -18.25 -33.51
CA LEU A 496 -0.43 -18.00 -32.21
C LEU A 496 -1.57 -16.99 -32.32
N CYS A 497 -1.40 -15.92 -33.10
CA CYS A 497 -2.46 -14.96 -33.39
C CYS A 497 -3.65 -15.63 -34.10
N ASN A 498 -3.40 -16.45 -35.13
CA ASN A 498 -4.47 -17.16 -35.85
C ASN A 498 -5.19 -18.18 -34.96
N ALA A 499 -4.46 -18.88 -34.08
CA ALA A 499 -5.05 -19.79 -33.11
C ALA A 499 -5.99 -19.04 -32.15
N TRP A 500 -5.56 -17.88 -31.65
CA TRP A 500 -6.40 -17.02 -30.83
C TRP A 500 -7.64 -16.52 -31.59
N LEU A 501 -7.49 -16.04 -32.83
CA LEU A 501 -8.63 -15.61 -33.67
C LEU A 501 -9.66 -16.73 -33.87
N GLY A 502 -9.20 -17.96 -34.08
CA GLY A 502 -10.08 -19.13 -34.22
C GLY A 502 -10.90 -19.43 -32.98
N MET A 503 -10.31 -19.27 -31.78
CA MET A 503 -11.02 -19.40 -30.50
C MET A 503 -11.95 -18.21 -30.27
N GLU A 504 -11.46 -16.99 -30.49
CA GLU A 504 -12.18 -15.76 -30.19
C GLU A 504 -13.44 -15.58 -31.05
N SER A 505 -13.42 -16.07 -32.30
CA SER A 505 -14.60 -16.08 -33.18
C SER A 505 -15.79 -16.88 -32.63
N GLN A 506 -15.56 -17.78 -31.66
CA GLN A 506 -16.60 -18.59 -31.02
C GLN A 506 -17.12 -17.94 -29.72
N ASN A 507 -16.42 -16.92 -29.22
CA ASN A 507 -16.79 -16.22 -28.01
C ASN A 507 -17.81 -15.09 -28.30
N PRO A 508 -18.64 -14.72 -27.31
CA PRO A 508 -19.51 -13.56 -27.47
C PRO A 508 -18.67 -12.27 -27.59
N ASN A 509 -19.16 -11.35 -28.42
CA ASN A 509 -18.58 -10.01 -28.55
C ASN A 509 -18.54 -9.30 -27.20
N VAL A 510 -17.42 -8.64 -26.93
CA VAL A 510 -17.26 -7.80 -25.75
C VAL A 510 -17.96 -6.47 -26.01
N THR A 511 -18.77 -6.00 -25.06
CA THR A 511 -19.47 -4.72 -25.18
C THR A 511 -18.70 -3.62 -24.46
N LEU A 512 -18.71 -2.41 -25.02
CA LEU A 512 -18.15 -1.24 -24.37
C LEU A 512 -19.05 -0.85 -23.19
N SER A 513 -18.45 -0.54 -22.05
CA SER A 513 -19.20 -0.08 -20.87
C SER A 513 -19.14 1.43 -20.71
N GLU A 514 -17.97 2.05 -20.83
CA GLU A 514 -17.81 3.52 -20.84
C GLU A 514 -16.64 3.94 -21.77
N PRO A 515 -16.75 5.06 -22.50
CA PRO A 515 -15.68 5.55 -23.38
C PRO A 515 -14.55 6.21 -22.59
N CYS A 516 -13.32 6.09 -23.08
CA CYS A 516 -12.15 6.75 -22.50
C CYS A 516 -12.27 8.28 -22.42
N PRO A 517 -11.64 8.94 -21.42
CA PRO A 517 -11.39 10.36 -21.43
C PRO A 517 -10.59 10.78 -22.67
N CYS A 518 -10.84 11.99 -23.19
CA CYS A 518 -10.16 12.44 -24.40
C CYS A 518 -8.71 12.91 -24.14
N THR A 519 -8.41 13.31 -22.91
CA THR A 519 -7.10 13.83 -22.51
C THR A 519 -6.64 13.20 -21.20
N LEU A 520 -5.32 13.15 -21.00
CA LEU A 520 -4.73 12.66 -19.75
C LEU A 520 -5.21 13.46 -18.54
N GLY A 521 -5.35 14.79 -18.66
CA GLY A 521 -5.87 15.66 -17.60
C GLY A 521 -7.28 15.27 -17.13
N GLN A 522 -8.17 14.95 -18.07
CA GLN A 522 -9.50 14.42 -17.75
C GLN A 522 -9.43 13.03 -17.11
N ALA A 523 -8.51 12.18 -17.59
CA ALA A 523 -8.38 10.81 -17.12
C ALA A 523 -7.85 10.72 -15.70
N VAL A 524 -6.73 11.40 -15.40
CA VAL A 524 -6.26 11.52 -14.02
C VAL A 524 -7.29 12.25 -13.19
N GLY A 525 -8.08 13.15 -13.81
CA GLY A 525 -9.26 13.89 -13.37
C GLY A 525 -10.39 13.06 -12.76
N ASP A 526 -10.60 11.89 -13.33
CA ASP A 526 -11.80 11.07 -13.13
C ASP A 526 -11.52 9.89 -12.22
N THR A 527 -11.09 10.20 -11.01
CA THR A 527 -10.69 9.23 -9.97
C THR A 527 -11.83 8.32 -9.53
N GLY A 528 -13.08 8.71 -9.75
CA GLY A 528 -14.25 7.85 -9.47
C GLY A 528 -14.33 6.67 -10.45
N ARG A 529 -13.93 6.86 -11.70
CA ARG A 529 -14.08 5.85 -12.75
C ARG A 529 -12.79 5.25 -13.25
N TYR A 530 -11.65 5.95 -13.17
CA TYR A 530 -10.38 5.50 -13.72
C TYR A 530 -9.27 5.48 -12.66
N GLN A 531 -8.34 4.54 -12.85
CA GLN A 531 -7.12 4.38 -12.08
C GLN A 531 -5.90 4.22 -13.01
N PRO A 532 -4.69 4.50 -12.51
CA PRO A 532 -3.46 4.18 -13.23
C PRO A 532 -3.43 2.70 -13.67
N TYR A 533 -3.02 2.46 -14.92
CA TYR A 533 -2.88 1.11 -15.45
C TYR A 533 -1.54 0.50 -15.00
N PRO A 534 -1.52 -0.65 -14.29
CA PRO A 534 -0.31 -1.15 -13.64
C PRO A 534 0.88 -1.48 -14.54
N LEU A 535 0.66 -1.73 -15.84
CA LEU A 535 1.73 -2.02 -16.80
C LEU A 535 2.20 -0.79 -17.59
N CYS A 536 1.58 0.37 -17.39
CA CYS A 536 1.98 1.63 -18.01
C CYS A 536 1.49 2.83 -17.18
N ASP A 537 2.19 3.11 -16.09
CA ASP A 537 1.87 4.21 -15.16
C ASP A 537 3.00 5.23 -15.15
N SER A 538 2.66 6.52 -15.32
CA SER A 538 3.61 7.64 -15.23
C SER A 538 4.44 7.68 -13.94
N THR A 539 3.93 7.14 -12.82
CA THR A 539 4.63 7.16 -11.52
C THR A 539 5.56 5.96 -11.32
N SER A 540 5.43 4.93 -12.16
CA SER A 540 6.17 3.68 -12.01
C SER A 540 7.59 3.77 -12.57
N THR A 541 8.57 3.45 -11.73
CA THR A 541 9.98 3.34 -12.12
C THR A 541 10.36 1.92 -12.56
N ALA A 542 9.39 1.02 -12.72
CA ALA A 542 9.66 -0.36 -13.10
C ALA A 542 10.29 -0.45 -14.50
N VAL A 543 11.27 -1.33 -14.68
CA VAL A 543 12.00 -1.48 -15.97
C VAL A 543 11.06 -1.95 -17.10
N PHE A 544 9.94 -2.58 -16.75
CA PHE A 544 8.92 -3.05 -17.69
C PHE A 544 7.77 -2.06 -17.89
N ASN A 545 7.80 -0.88 -17.26
CA ASN A 545 6.74 0.11 -17.38
C ASN A 545 6.56 0.56 -18.84
N CYS A 546 5.31 0.56 -19.32
CA CYS A 546 4.91 0.83 -20.69
C CYS A 546 5.57 -0.05 -21.77
N LEU A 547 6.23 -1.16 -21.39
CA LEU A 547 6.95 -2.04 -22.33
C LEU A 547 6.04 -2.62 -23.42
N TYR A 548 4.78 -2.91 -23.06
CA TYR A 548 3.78 -3.50 -23.95
C TYR A 548 2.88 -2.47 -24.64
N LYS A 549 3.09 -1.17 -24.36
CA LYS A 549 2.29 -0.05 -24.89
C LYS A 549 3.20 0.98 -25.59
N PRO A 550 3.84 0.62 -26.72
CA PRO A 550 4.80 1.49 -27.38
C PRO A 550 4.17 2.81 -27.84
N GLY A 551 4.79 3.94 -27.47
CA GLY A 551 4.30 5.28 -27.78
C GLY A 551 3.34 5.86 -26.74
N ALA A 552 2.88 5.09 -25.76
CA ALA A 552 2.15 5.60 -24.61
C ALA A 552 3.12 6.14 -23.55
N ALA A 553 2.84 7.34 -23.04
CA ALA A 553 3.49 7.88 -21.86
C ALA A 553 2.87 7.29 -20.58
N THR A 554 1.55 7.09 -20.58
CA THR A 554 0.82 6.44 -19.49
C THR A 554 -0.52 5.91 -19.99
N CYS A 555 -1.08 4.93 -19.29
CA CYS A 555 -2.42 4.43 -19.51
C CYS A 555 -3.22 4.41 -18.21
N LEU A 556 -4.54 4.43 -18.35
CA LEU A 556 -5.51 4.27 -17.28
C LEU A 556 -6.48 3.15 -17.64
N ILE A 557 -7.11 2.58 -16.61
CA ILE A 557 -8.14 1.55 -16.76
C ILE A 557 -9.30 1.87 -15.81
N PRO A 558 -10.55 1.56 -16.16
CA PRO A 558 -11.68 1.74 -15.27
C PRO A 558 -11.54 1.04 -13.91
N ASN A 559 -12.18 1.60 -12.88
CA ASN A 559 -12.26 1.04 -11.52
C ASN A 559 -13.31 -0.07 -11.41
N TYR A 560 -14.44 0.10 -12.11
CA TYR A 560 -15.54 -0.86 -12.06
C TYR A 560 -15.21 -2.13 -12.85
N LEU A 561 -15.72 -3.26 -12.38
CA LEU A 561 -15.72 -4.52 -13.13
C LEU A 561 -16.97 -4.55 -14.01
N GLY A 562 -16.82 -4.66 -15.33
CA GLY A 562 -17.96 -4.76 -16.25
C GLY A 562 -18.87 -5.96 -15.93
N SER A 563 -20.06 -6.02 -16.54
CA SER A 563 -21.06 -7.08 -16.31
C SER A 563 -20.57 -8.53 -16.53
N ARG A 564 -19.45 -8.71 -17.24
CA ARG A 564 -18.72 -9.98 -17.38
C ARG A 564 -17.23 -9.82 -17.09
N ALA A 565 -16.91 -8.86 -16.21
CA ALA A 565 -15.57 -8.43 -15.87
C ALA A 565 -14.74 -7.90 -17.05
N ASN A 566 -15.39 -7.47 -18.15
CA ASN A 566 -14.77 -6.77 -19.28
C ASN A 566 -14.38 -5.33 -18.91
N SER A 567 -13.41 -4.76 -19.62
CA SER A 567 -12.93 -3.40 -19.40
C SER A 567 -12.41 -2.75 -20.69
N GLU A 568 -11.88 -1.55 -20.60
CA GLU A 568 -11.20 -0.82 -21.67
C GLU A 568 -9.93 -0.15 -21.10
N VAL A 569 -8.79 -0.28 -21.80
CA VAL A 569 -7.57 0.45 -21.41
C VAL A 569 -7.48 1.73 -22.22
N CYS A 570 -7.25 2.86 -21.56
CA CYS A 570 -7.10 4.18 -22.18
C CYS A 570 -5.63 4.61 -22.12
N CYS A 571 -4.94 4.73 -23.26
CA CYS A 571 -3.52 5.09 -23.31
C CYS A 571 -3.31 6.47 -23.92
N TYR A 572 -2.42 7.27 -23.34
CA TYR A 572 -2.15 8.65 -23.73
C TYR A 572 -0.68 8.82 -24.12
N ASP A 573 -0.41 9.68 -25.08
CA ASP A 573 0.95 10.06 -25.48
C ASP A 573 1.57 11.11 -24.52
N GLU A 574 2.79 11.56 -24.83
CA GLU A 574 3.52 12.57 -24.04
C GLU A 574 2.82 13.94 -24.03
N ASP A 575 2.02 14.24 -25.07
CA ASP A 575 1.21 15.46 -25.14
C ASP A 575 -0.12 15.34 -24.36
N GLY A 576 -0.41 14.15 -23.81
CA GLY A 576 -1.63 13.86 -23.07
C GLY A 576 -2.86 13.61 -23.94
N GLU A 577 -2.70 13.28 -25.23
CA GLU A 577 -3.79 12.94 -26.14
C GLU A 577 -4.04 11.42 -26.20
N LEU A 578 -5.30 11.01 -26.32
CA LEU A 578 -5.67 9.60 -26.41
C LEU A 578 -5.12 8.94 -27.68
N LEU A 579 -4.35 7.86 -27.51
CA LEU A 579 -3.72 7.12 -28.60
C LEU A 579 -4.69 6.19 -29.34
N ASP A 580 -4.72 6.33 -30.67
CA ASP A 580 -5.48 5.46 -31.57
C ASP A 580 -4.78 4.11 -31.79
N ALA A 581 -5.35 3.01 -31.30
CA ALA A 581 -4.79 1.66 -31.50
C ALA A 581 -4.68 1.23 -32.97
N ARG A 582 -5.44 1.87 -33.88
CA ARG A 582 -5.34 1.62 -35.34
C ARG A 582 -4.09 2.22 -35.97
N GLY A 583 -3.53 3.27 -35.38
CA GLY A 583 -2.32 3.95 -35.86
C GLY A 583 -1.08 3.67 -35.02
N SER A 584 -1.26 3.24 -33.78
CA SER A 584 -0.18 2.92 -32.84
C SER A 584 -0.49 1.65 -32.07
N ALA A 585 0.42 0.68 -32.09
CA ALA A 585 0.25 -0.57 -31.35
C ALA A 585 0.26 -0.38 -29.81
N GLY A 586 0.61 0.81 -29.30
CA GLY A 586 0.47 1.16 -27.90
C GLY A 586 -0.85 1.82 -27.52
N GLY A 587 -1.77 2.01 -28.47
CA GLY A 587 -3.11 2.52 -28.19
C GLY A 587 -3.91 1.61 -27.25
N GLY A 588 -4.95 2.22 -26.67
CA GLY A 588 -5.92 1.55 -25.83
C GLY A 588 -6.88 0.66 -26.62
N THR A 589 -7.35 -0.43 -26.01
CA THR A 589 -8.39 -1.30 -26.59
C THR A 589 -9.34 -1.78 -25.51
N LEU A 590 -10.54 -2.17 -25.93
CA LEU A 590 -11.44 -3.00 -25.14
C LEU A 590 -10.73 -4.30 -24.74
N THR A 591 -11.04 -4.82 -23.56
CA THR A 591 -10.46 -6.04 -22.99
C THR A 591 -11.57 -6.98 -22.54
N ARG A 592 -11.36 -8.28 -22.73
CA ARG A 592 -12.31 -9.31 -22.30
C ARG A 592 -12.34 -9.44 -20.79
N TYR A 593 -11.19 -9.27 -20.14
CA TYR A 593 -11.09 -9.28 -18.69
C TYR A 593 -10.45 -7.99 -18.18
N HIS A 594 -10.83 -7.59 -16.97
CA HIS A 594 -10.13 -6.62 -16.15
C HIS A 594 -8.99 -7.34 -15.41
N TYR A 595 -7.90 -6.65 -15.09
CA TYR A 595 -6.78 -7.30 -14.39
C TYR A 595 -7.12 -7.73 -12.95
N ARG A 596 -8.19 -7.17 -12.38
CA ARG A 596 -8.79 -7.56 -11.08
C ARG A 596 -9.86 -8.66 -11.20
N SER A 597 -10.21 -9.11 -12.41
CA SER A 597 -11.25 -10.13 -12.60
C SER A 597 -10.89 -11.42 -11.87
N GLN A 598 -11.87 -11.98 -11.17
CA GLN A 598 -11.74 -13.24 -10.45
C GLN A 598 -12.99 -14.07 -10.71
N GLY A 599 -12.83 -15.38 -10.93
CA GLY A 599 -13.96 -16.28 -11.12
C GLY A 599 -14.69 -16.59 -9.81
N ASP A 600 -16.03 -16.59 -9.85
CA ASP A 600 -16.88 -17.26 -8.87
C ASP A 600 -16.85 -18.78 -9.11
N GLN A 601 -17.33 -19.57 -8.13
CA GLN A 601 -17.27 -21.04 -8.12
C GLN A 601 -17.68 -21.68 -9.47
N GLY A 602 -16.69 -21.97 -10.32
CA GLY A 602 -16.90 -22.62 -11.63
C GLY A 602 -16.10 -22.02 -12.80
N ASP A 603 -15.73 -20.74 -12.73
CA ASP A 603 -14.95 -20.07 -13.78
C ASP A 603 -13.45 -20.05 -13.43
N ASN A 604 -12.60 -20.55 -14.33
CA ASN A 604 -11.13 -20.59 -14.15
C ASN A 604 -10.45 -19.22 -14.37
N ILE A 605 -11.07 -18.11 -13.95
CA ILE A 605 -10.49 -16.78 -14.11
C ILE A 605 -9.56 -16.48 -12.93
N VAL A 606 -8.27 -16.33 -13.23
CA VAL A 606 -7.21 -15.96 -12.29
C VAL A 606 -6.87 -14.48 -12.45
N PRO A 607 -6.94 -13.68 -11.36
CA PRO A 607 -6.60 -12.27 -11.40
C PRO A 607 -5.21 -12.04 -11.99
N PHE A 608 -5.09 -11.01 -12.83
CA PHE A 608 -3.91 -10.65 -13.61
C PHE A 608 -3.51 -11.64 -14.71
N PHE A 609 -3.44 -12.94 -14.42
CA PHE A 609 -2.98 -13.96 -15.38
C PHE A 609 -3.92 -14.14 -16.58
N THR A 610 -5.22 -14.38 -16.34
CA THR A 610 -6.19 -14.57 -17.43
C THR A 610 -6.27 -13.34 -18.34
N TYR A 611 -6.13 -12.15 -17.76
CA TYR A 611 -6.04 -10.89 -18.49
C TYR A 611 -4.81 -10.82 -19.41
N LEU A 612 -3.63 -11.19 -18.88
CA LEU A 612 -2.40 -11.23 -19.67
C LEU A 612 -2.53 -12.22 -20.85
N GLU A 613 -3.09 -13.40 -20.63
CA GLU A 613 -3.27 -14.42 -21.69
C GLU A 613 -4.36 -14.04 -22.72
N SER A 614 -5.46 -13.45 -22.27
CA SER A 614 -6.65 -13.23 -23.13
C SER A 614 -6.61 -11.93 -23.93
N ASP A 615 -5.86 -10.92 -23.46
CA ASP A 615 -5.90 -9.56 -24.01
C ASP A 615 -4.52 -9.04 -24.38
N ILE A 616 -3.51 -9.18 -23.51
CA ILE A 616 -2.17 -8.65 -23.79
C ILE A 616 -1.38 -9.55 -24.74
N LEU A 617 -1.30 -10.85 -24.46
CA LEU A 617 -0.55 -11.80 -25.27
C LEU A 617 -0.99 -11.82 -26.75
N PRO A 618 -2.31 -11.84 -27.08
CA PRO A 618 -2.75 -11.81 -28.47
C PRO A 618 -2.48 -10.46 -29.13
N SER A 619 -2.60 -9.34 -28.39
CA SER A 619 -2.21 -8.01 -28.89
C SER A 619 -0.74 -7.98 -29.31
N LEU A 620 0.14 -8.57 -28.49
CA LEU A 620 1.56 -8.67 -28.80
C LEU A 620 1.81 -9.50 -30.06
N HIS A 621 1.23 -10.69 -30.17
CA HIS A 621 1.42 -11.57 -31.32
C HIS A 621 0.82 -11.02 -32.62
N CYS A 622 -0.39 -10.46 -32.57
CA CYS A 622 -1.11 -9.95 -33.74
C CYS A 622 -0.60 -8.58 -34.21
N CYS A 623 -0.24 -7.68 -33.29
CA CYS A 623 0.06 -6.28 -33.62
C CYS A 623 1.53 -5.87 -33.49
N GLN A 624 2.33 -6.52 -32.63
CA GLN A 624 3.70 -6.08 -32.36
C GLN A 624 4.78 -7.05 -32.86
N TYR A 625 4.52 -8.36 -32.78
CA TYR A 625 5.52 -9.39 -33.10
C TYR A 625 5.32 -10.00 -34.50
N SER A 626 4.14 -9.84 -35.10
CA SER A 626 3.87 -10.21 -36.49
C SER A 626 4.31 -9.12 -37.46
N THR A 627 4.68 -9.54 -38.68
CA THR A 627 4.88 -8.65 -39.83
C THR A 627 3.64 -8.49 -40.71
N ASN A 628 2.61 -9.31 -40.47
CA ASN A 628 1.35 -9.31 -41.19
C ASN A 628 0.35 -8.35 -40.53
N HIS A 629 0.34 -7.11 -41.02
CA HIS A 629 -0.52 -6.03 -40.51
C HIS A 629 -2.03 -6.34 -40.58
N ALA A 630 -2.46 -7.27 -41.44
CA ALA A 630 -3.87 -7.69 -41.50
C ALA A 630 -4.31 -8.40 -40.21
N LEU A 631 -3.42 -9.13 -39.55
CA LEU A 631 -3.73 -9.82 -38.30
C LEU A 631 -4.04 -8.84 -37.16
N CYS A 632 -3.34 -7.70 -37.11
CA CYS A 632 -3.65 -6.66 -36.14
C CYS A 632 -5.05 -6.07 -36.38
N LYS A 633 -5.44 -5.92 -37.65
CA LYS A 633 -6.79 -5.43 -38.00
C LYS A 633 -7.88 -6.40 -37.56
N GLU A 634 -7.66 -7.70 -37.73
CA GLU A 634 -8.55 -8.73 -37.21
C GLU A 634 -8.60 -8.73 -35.67
N PHE A 635 -7.46 -8.57 -34.99
CA PHE A 635 -7.44 -8.40 -33.54
C PHE A 635 -8.29 -7.20 -33.10
N LEU A 636 -8.12 -6.03 -33.75
CA LEU A 636 -8.88 -4.82 -33.44
C LEU A 636 -10.37 -4.91 -33.79
N HIS A 637 -10.77 -5.88 -34.61
CA HIS A 637 -12.19 -6.17 -34.85
C HIS A 637 -12.86 -6.79 -33.60
N TYR A 638 -12.14 -7.69 -32.91
CA TYR A 638 -12.62 -8.32 -31.67
C TYR A 638 -12.28 -7.52 -30.40
N ARG A 639 -11.24 -6.69 -30.44
CA ARG A 639 -10.78 -5.81 -29.37
C ARG A 639 -10.81 -4.38 -29.88
N LEU A 640 -12.01 -3.81 -29.87
CA LEU A 640 -12.25 -2.48 -30.43
C LEU A 640 -11.26 -1.45 -29.88
N PRO A 641 -10.68 -0.58 -30.74
CA PRO A 641 -9.85 0.53 -30.31
C PRO A 641 -10.59 1.42 -29.32
N ALA A 642 -9.88 1.88 -28.30
CA ALA A 642 -10.41 2.85 -27.37
C ALA A 642 -10.75 4.17 -28.07
N THR A 643 -11.87 4.77 -27.69
CA THR A 643 -12.34 6.03 -28.25
C THR A 643 -12.87 6.93 -27.13
N CYS A 644 -12.91 8.24 -27.35
CA CYS A 644 -13.45 9.18 -26.35
C CYS A 644 -14.82 9.76 -26.71
N GLN A 645 -15.46 9.22 -27.74
CA GLN A 645 -16.75 9.67 -28.22
C GLN A 645 -17.83 9.36 -27.18
N GLY A 646 -18.52 10.40 -26.72
CA GLY A 646 -19.55 10.28 -25.68
C GLY A 646 -19.03 10.34 -24.25
N TYR A 647 -17.72 10.52 -24.04
CA TYR A 647 -17.17 10.76 -22.70
C TYR A 647 -17.73 12.06 -22.12
N GLN A 648 -18.19 11.98 -20.87
CA GLN A 648 -18.62 13.12 -20.08
C GLN A 648 -17.67 13.27 -18.90
N PRO A 649 -17.01 14.43 -18.70
CA PRO A 649 -16.15 14.64 -17.56
C PRO A 649 -16.89 14.56 -16.21
N PRO A 650 -16.19 14.18 -15.13
CA PRO A 650 -16.80 14.09 -13.80
C PRO A 650 -17.16 15.46 -13.24
N ALA A 651 -18.23 15.51 -12.44
CA ALA A 651 -18.52 16.66 -11.60
C ALA A 651 -17.62 16.64 -10.35
N ALA A 652 -17.19 17.82 -9.91
CA ALA A 652 -16.29 18.00 -8.79
C ALA A 652 -16.96 18.86 -7.72
N ALA A 653 -16.89 18.41 -6.47
CA ALA A 653 -17.31 19.15 -5.29
C ALA A 653 -16.16 19.19 -4.27
N GLN A 654 -16.14 20.21 -3.41
CA GLN A 654 -15.18 20.30 -2.31
C GLN A 654 -15.84 20.71 -1.01
N ALA A 655 -15.19 20.36 0.10
CA ALA A 655 -15.38 20.96 1.40
C ALA A 655 -14.00 21.16 2.05
N ALA A 656 -13.63 22.40 2.32
CA ALA A 656 -12.28 22.74 2.79
C ALA A 656 -12.31 23.80 3.90
N GLY A 657 -11.37 23.74 4.84
CA GLY A 657 -11.26 24.73 5.91
C GLY A 657 -12.42 24.71 6.91
N ASP A 658 -12.88 25.89 7.33
CA ASP A 658 -14.03 26.06 8.23
C ASP A 658 -15.35 26.11 7.45
N PRO A 659 -16.03 24.97 7.27
CA PRO A 659 -15.93 24.33 5.99
C PRO A 659 -16.65 25.17 4.93
N HIS A 660 -15.86 25.53 3.91
CA HIS A 660 -16.31 26.15 2.69
C HIS A 660 -16.62 25.07 1.66
N LEU A 661 -17.87 25.04 1.20
CA LEU A 661 -18.38 24.00 0.31
C LEU A 661 -18.61 24.55 -1.10
N VAL A 662 -18.36 23.69 -2.08
CA VAL A 662 -18.77 23.86 -3.47
C VAL A 662 -19.63 22.64 -3.84
N THR A 663 -20.89 22.87 -4.19
CA THR A 663 -21.82 21.81 -4.61
C THR A 663 -21.38 21.17 -5.92
N LEU A 664 -21.97 20.02 -6.26
CA LEU A 664 -21.66 19.30 -7.51
C LEU A 664 -22.01 20.11 -8.78
N ASP A 665 -22.95 21.06 -8.68
CA ASP A 665 -23.33 21.97 -9.77
C ASP A 665 -22.60 23.32 -9.71
N GLY A 666 -21.70 23.49 -8.72
CA GLY A 666 -20.74 24.61 -8.65
C GLY A 666 -21.18 25.80 -7.80
N LYS A 667 -22.16 25.64 -6.90
CA LYS A 667 -22.59 26.68 -5.96
C LYS A 667 -21.68 26.73 -4.73
N ASN A 668 -21.12 27.90 -4.45
CA ASN A 668 -20.25 28.14 -3.29
C ASN A 668 -21.06 28.61 -2.07
N PHE A 669 -20.77 28.05 -0.89
CA PHE A 669 -21.31 28.52 0.39
C PHE A 669 -20.41 28.11 1.58
N THR A 670 -20.72 28.56 2.79
CA THR A 670 -20.00 28.20 4.02
C THR A 670 -20.98 27.61 5.03
N PHE A 671 -20.62 26.51 5.67
CA PHE A 671 -21.52 25.78 6.56
C PHE A 671 -20.84 25.36 7.87
N ASN A 672 -20.95 26.21 8.89
CA ASN A 672 -20.29 25.95 10.18
C ASN A 672 -21.30 25.43 11.21
N ALA A 673 -21.33 24.12 11.42
CA ALA A 673 -22.26 23.48 12.36
C ALA A 673 -21.56 22.40 13.19
N VAL A 674 -22.06 22.12 14.38
CA VAL A 674 -21.53 21.04 15.24
C VAL A 674 -22.48 19.85 15.19
N GLY A 675 -21.97 18.67 14.83
CA GLY A 675 -22.74 17.44 14.70
C GLY A 675 -22.30 16.58 13.51
N GLU A 676 -23.11 15.58 13.17
CA GLU A 676 -22.92 14.71 12.01
C GLU A 676 -23.91 15.09 10.90
N PHE A 677 -23.43 15.18 9.66
CA PHE A 677 -24.21 15.66 8.52
C PHE A 677 -24.01 14.77 7.30
N ILE A 678 -25.06 14.64 6.49
CA ILE A 678 -25.00 13.97 5.19
C ILE A 678 -24.33 14.92 4.20
N LEU A 679 -23.11 14.59 3.80
CA LEU A 679 -22.41 15.34 2.77
C LEU A 679 -23.04 15.05 1.40
N VAL A 680 -23.23 13.76 1.11
CA VAL A 680 -23.96 13.28 -0.07
C VAL A 680 -24.52 11.88 0.19
N GLU A 681 -25.79 11.65 -0.20
CA GLU A 681 -26.41 10.33 -0.31
C GLU A 681 -27.20 10.24 -1.62
N ASP A 682 -27.45 9.04 -2.14
CA ASP A 682 -28.45 8.86 -3.19
C ASP A 682 -29.83 8.54 -2.59
N LYS A 683 -30.90 8.75 -3.37
CA LYS A 683 -32.28 8.50 -2.92
C LYS A 683 -32.54 7.07 -2.41
N ASN A 684 -31.77 6.08 -2.87
CA ASN A 684 -31.90 4.69 -2.43
C ASN A 684 -30.98 4.35 -1.24
N LYS A 685 -30.16 5.29 -0.76
CA LYS A 685 -29.15 5.09 0.28
C LYS A 685 -28.19 3.95 -0.04
N SER A 686 -27.97 3.74 -1.34
CA SER A 686 -26.97 2.84 -1.91
C SER A 686 -25.60 3.50 -1.95
N VAL A 687 -25.51 4.81 -1.82
CA VAL A 687 -24.27 5.58 -1.65
C VAL A 687 -24.51 6.54 -0.50
N VAL A 688 -23.67 6.49 0.53
CA VAL A 688 -23.80 7.37 1.70
C VAL A 688 -22.42 7.86 2.12
N VAL A 689 -22.26 9.18 2.21
CA VAL A 689 -21.09 9.87 2.75
C VAL A 689 -21.54 10.85 3.82
N GLN A 690 -21.05 10.66 5.04
CA GLN A 690 -21.34 11.48 6.20
C GLN A 690 -20.07 12.13 6.72
N VAL A 691 -20.18 13.34 7.26
CA VAL A 691 -19.10 14.08 7.90
C VAL A 691 -19.45 14.37 9.34
N ARG A 692 -18.44 14.38 10.21
CA ARG A 692 -18.52 14.86 11.59
C ARG A 692 -17.84 16.21 11.67
N ALA A 693 -18.57 17.20 12.17
CA ALA A 693 -18.11 18.55 12.36
C ALA A 693 -18.03 18.91 13.84
N GLU A 694 -16.89 19.47 14.25
CA GLU A 694 -16.59 19.86 15.62
C GLU A 694 -16.23 21.34 15.71
N GLN A 695 -16.40 21.95 16.88
CA GLN A 695 -16.08 23.35 17.09
C GLN A 695 -14.56 23.56 17.05
N ALA A 696 -14.10 24.51 16.23
CA ALA A 696 -12.69 24.81 16.05
C ALA A 696 -12.08 25.39 17.33
N ARG A 697 -10.78 25.14 17.52
CA ARG A 697 -9.98 25.65 18.65
C ARG A 697 -8.82 26.48 18.14
N ASP A 698 -8.49 27.56 18.84
CA ASP A 698 -7.26 28.33 18.57
C ASP A 698 -6.01 27.60 19.10
N ILE A 699 -4.84 28.24 18.96
CA ILE A 699 -3.55 27.72 19.46
C ILE A 699 -3.50 27.52 20.99
N ASN A 700 -4.39 28.17 21.74
CA ASN A 700 -4.49 28.06 23.20
C ASN A 700 -5.59 27.06 23.63
N GLY A 701 -6.24 26.39 22.67
CA GLY A 701 -7.36 25.46 22.92
C GLY A 701 -8.72 26.13 23.14
N THR A 702 -8.81 27.45 22.96
CA THR A 702 -10.05 28.23 23.13
C THR A 702 -11.02 27.94 21.99
N LEU A 703 -12.26 27.59 22.34
CA LEU A 703 -13.34 27.37 21.38
C LEU A 703 -13.65 28.65 20.59
N GLN A 704 -13.67 28.53 19.26
CA GLN A 704 -14.00 29.61 18.33
C GLN A 704 -15.41 29.46 17.78
N LYS A 705 -15.96 30.51 17.16
CA LYS A 705 -17.25 30.45 16.45
C LYS A 705 -17.11 29.92 15.01
N ALA A 706 -16.25 28.93 14.88
CA ALA A 706 -15.89 28.21 13.67
C ALA A 706 -16.00 26.71 13.96
N THR A 707 -16.04 25.91 12.91
CA THR A 707 -16.07 24.45 12.98
C THR A 707 -15.02 23.85 12.04
N ILE A 708 -14.74 22.57 12.19
CA ILE A 708 -13.86 21.82 11.30
C ILE A 708 -14.51 20.47 11.03
N PHE A 709 -14.20 19.86 9.89
CA PHE A 709 -14.49 18.43 9.72
C PHE A 709 -13.41 17.60 10.42
N SER A 710 -13.83 16.83 11.43
CA SER A 710 -12.95 15.94 12.21
C SER A 710 -13.00 14.50 11.71
N ALA A 711 -14.11 14.08 11.11
CA ALA A 711 -14.22 12.73 10.57
C ALA A 711 -15.13 12.65 9.35
N ILE A 712 -14.95 11.61 8.56
CA ILE A 712 -15.78 11.24 7.42
C ILE A 712 -16.04 9.73 7.48
N ALA A 713 -17.29 9.33 7.23
CA ALA A 713 -17.68 7.93 7.16
C ALA A 713 -18.45 7.68 5.86
N MET A 714 -18.19 6.53 5.24
CA MET A 714 -18.79 6.20 3.95
C MET A 714 -19.07 4.71 3.77
N GLN A 715 -20.10 4.42 2.98
CA GLN A 715 -20.53 3.07 2.63
C GLN A 715 -21.19 3.08 1.24
N VAL A 716 -21.01 2.00 0.47
CA VAL A 716 -21.64 1.81 -0.84
C VAL A 716 -22.35 0.48 -0.92
N MET A 717 -23.66 0.48 -1.11
CA MET A 717 -24.54 -0.66 -0.86
C MET A 717 -24.49 -1.08 0.62
N ASN A 718 -25.55 -1.69 1.11
CA ASN A 718 -25.57 -2.22 2.48
C ASN A 718 -24.65 -3.43 2.69
N THR A 719 -24.07 -3.97 1.61
CA THR A 719 -23.17 -5.13 1.64
C THR A 719 -21.68 -4.77 1.61
N SER A 720 -21.28 -3.52 1.33
CA SER A 720 -19.86 -3.15 1.38
C SER A 720 -19.35 -3.06 2.79
N ASP A 721 -18.02 -3.03 2.91
CA ASP A 721 -17.38 -2.56 4.12
C ASP A 721 -17.76 -1.09 4.38
N ARG A 722 -17.83 -0.73 5.66
CA ARG A 722 -18.02 0.64 6.16
C ARG A 722 -16.66 1.22 6.52
N LEU A 723 -16.31 2.35 5.92
CA LEU A 723 -15.04 3.02 6.16
C LEU A 723 -15.26 4.31 6.94
N GLU A 724 -14.49 4.52 7.99
CA GLU A 724 -14.45 5.76 8.77
C GLU A 724 -13.00 6.26 8.82
N ILE A 725 -12.81 7.55 8.52
CA ILE A 725 -11.52 8.23 8.51
C ILE A 725 -11.67 9.46 9.41
N SER A 726 -10.79 9.61 10.38
CA SER A 726 -10.78 10.74 11.32
C SER A 726 -9.38 11.33 11.44
N HIS A 727 -9.28 12.64 11.69
CA HIS A 727 -7.98 13.23 12.02
C HIS A 727 -7.51 12.75 13.39
N ASP A 728 -6.21 12.56 13.55
CA ASP A 728 -5.59 12.08 14.78
C ASP A 728 -4.35 12.93 15.10
N GLU A 729 -4.27 13.49 16.31
CA GLU A 729 -3.18 14.41 16.68
C GLU A 729 -1.79 13.75 16.67
N GLU A 730 -1.72 12.42 16.86
CA GLU A 730 -0.45 11.68 16.94
C GLU A 730 -0.07 11.03 15.60
N LYS A 731 -1.06 10.50 14.86
CA LYS A 731 -0.85 9.73 13.63
C LYS A 731 -1.31 10.46 12.35
N LEU A 732 -1.77 11.71 12.44
CA LEU A 732 -2.51 12.47 11.42
C LEU A 732 -3.87 11.89 11.05
N VAL A 733 -3.98 10.57 10.88
CA VAL A 733 -5.21 9.89 10.49
C VAL A 733 -5.44 8.61 11.30
N LYS A 734 -6.70 8.38 11.66
CA LYS A 734 -7.21 7.11 12.20
C LYS A 734 -8.24 6.55 11.23
N VAL A 735 -8.05 5.29 10.83
CA VAL A 735 -8.90 4.59 9.86
C VAL A 735 -9.57 3.40 10.53
N LEU A 736 -10.90 3.34 10.48
CA LEU A 736 -11.69 2.19 10.95
C LEU A 736 -12.38 1.52 9.76
N VAL A 737 -12.29 0.20 9.68
CA VAL A 737 -13.06 -0.63 8.74
C VAL A 737 -14.01 -1.50 9.53
N ASN A 738 -15.31 -1.32 9.31
CA ASN A 738 -16.38 -1.99 10.08
C ASN A 738 -16.27 -1.80 11.60
N GLY A 739 -15.66 -0.69 12.04
CA GLY A 739 -15.44 -0.37 13.45
C GLY A 739 -14.12 -0.88 14.05
N GLU A 740 -13.33 -1.64 13.29
CA GLU A 740 -11.99 -2.08 13.71
C GLU A 740 -10.91 -1.12 13.18
N GLU A 741 -10.00 -0.68 14.06
CA GLU A 741 -8.88 0.20 13.65
C GLU A 741 -7.86 -0.58 12.83
N ILE A 742 -7.52 -0.03 11.67
CA ILE A 742 -6.40 -0.49 10.85
C ILE A 742 -5.30 0.58 10.94
N GLU A 743 -4.09 0.15 11.26
CA GLU A 743 -2.94 1.05 11.26
C GLU A 743 -2.71 1.60 9.84
N GLU A 744 -2.48 2.91 9.71
CA GLU A 744 -2.25 3.54 8.40
C GLU A 744 -0.98 3.00 7.70
N THR A 745 -0.04 2.42 8.45
CA THR A 745 1.13 1.72 7.90
C THR A 745 0.79 0.38 7.27
N ASP A 746 -0.34 -0.21 7.64
CA ASP A 746 -0.83 -1.47 7.12
C ASP A 746 -1.70 -1.25 5.86
N LEU A 747 -2.01 0.01 5.53
CA LEU A 747 -2.53 0.42 4.23
C LEU A 747 -1.38 0.57 3.23
N ASP A 748 -1.38 -0.28 2.20
CA ASP A 748 -0.50 -0.14 1.04
C ASP A 748 -0.83 1.13 0.22
N SER A 749 -0.05 1.37 -0.83
CA SER A 749 -0.42 2.33 -1.88
C SER A 749 -1.83 2.07 -2.44
N THR A 750 -2.31 0.83 -2.40
CA THR A 750 -3.69 0.46 -2.78
C THR A 750 -4.20 -0.68 -1.92
N SER A 751 -5.29 -0.45 -1.18
CA SER A 751 -5.99 -1.44 -0.36
C SER A 751 -7.39 -1.68 -0.91
N GLN A 752 -7.73 -2.94 -1.19
CA GLN A 752 -9.05 -3.34 -1.70
C GLN A 752 -9.92 -3.87 -0.56
N LEU A 753 -10.97 -3.13 -0.25
CA LEU A 753 -12.04 -3.52 0.67
C LEU A 753 -13.22 -4.06 -0.13
N ASN A 754 -14.20 -4.64 0.55
CA ASN A 754 -15.43 -5.06 -0.13
C ASN A 754 -16.22 -3.81 -0.57
N GLY A 755 -16.35 -3.59 -1.88
CA GLY A 755 -17.07 -2.46 -2.49
C GLY A 755 -16.33 -1.11 -2.50
N LEU A 756 -15.22 -1.00 -1.77
CA LEU A 756 -14.41 0.23 -1.66
C LEU A 756 -12.94 -0.06 -2.00
N THR A 757 -12.30 0.83 -2.74
CA THR A 757 -10.84 0.80 -2.95
C THR A 757 -10.20 2.04 -2.35
N VAL A 758 -9.19 1.87 -1.49
CA VAL A 758 -8.48 2.98 -0.83
C VAL A 758 -7.09 3.12 -1.45
N TYR A 759 -6.77 4.30 -1.96
CA TYR A 759 -5.45 4.66 -2.46
C TYR A 759 -4.77 5.63 -1.49
N LYS A 760 -3.55 5.29 -1.09
CA LYS A 760 -2.71 6.18 -0.28
C LYS A 760 -1.83 7.02 -1.21
N ASN A 761 -2.08 8.33 -1.24
CA ASN A 761 -1.29 9.26 -2.03
C ASN A 761 -0.06 9.67 -1.21
N ASN A 762 1.14 9.45 -1.77
CA ASN A 762 2.39 9.87 -1.13
C ASN A 762 2.38 11.38 -0.93
N THR A 763 2.35 11.79 0.34
CA THR A 763 2.45 13.20 0.74
C THR A 763 3.56 13.33 1.78
N GLY A 764 4.23 14.48 1.82
CA GLY A 764 5.32 14.72 2.77
C GLY A 764 4.84 14.63 4.23
N ASN A 765 5.78 14.70 5.19
CA ASN A 765 5.55 14.40 6.62
C ASN A 765 4.44 15.21 7.35
N ALA A 766 3.78 16.19 6.72
CA ALA A 766 2.84 17.11 7.37
C ALA A 766 1.35 16.87 7.04
N THR A 767 1.04 16.02 6.05
CA THR A 767 -0.34 15.71 5.63
C THR A 767 -0.44 14.25 5.23
N SER A 768 -1.62 13.63 5.37
CA SER A 768 -1.92 12.33 4.76
C SER A 768 -3.08 12.49 3.78
N GLN A 769 -2.98 11.90 2.59
CA GLN A 769 -4.01 11.95 1.55
C GLN A 769 -4.48 10.55 1.19
N LEU A 770 -5.78 10.30 1.37
CA LEU A 770 -6.44 9.04 1.06
C LEU A 770 -7.52 9.28 0.00
N THR A 771 -7.44 8.58 -1.13
CA THR A 771 -8.51 8.58 -2.13
C THR A 771 -9.32 7.30 -2.00
N VAL A 772 -10.60 7.41 -1.67
CA VAL A 772 -11.51 6.27 -1.56
C VAL A 772 -12.40 6.23 -2.80
N VAL A 773 -12.33 5.14 -3.56
CA VAL A 773 -13.16 4.88 -4.74
C VAL A 773 -14.30 3.96 -4.34
N MET A 774 -15.52 4.34 -4.71
CA MET A 774 -16.73 3.52 -4.57
C MET A 774 -16.96 2.78 -5.88
N ASP A 775 -16.46 1.54 -5.94
CA ASP A 775 -16.24 0.79 -7.19
C ASP A 775 -17.51 0.66 -8.06
N SER A 776 -18.69 0.50 -7.46
CA SER A 776 -19.97 0.35 -8.17
C SER A 776 -20.69 1.68 -8.49
N ALA A 777 -20.28 2.78 -7.86
CA ALA A 777 -20.94 4.08 -8.00
C ALA A 777 -20.28 5.00 -9.02
N GLY A 778 -19.01 4.73 -9.39
CA GLY A 778 -18.23 5.64 -10.24
C GLY A 778 -17.99 6.99 -9.55
N MET A 779 -17.84 6.96 -8.22
CA MET A 779 -17.61 8.12 -7.36
C MET A 779 -16.34 7.90 -6.54
N SER A 780 -15.59 8.96 -6.28
CA SER A 780 -14.44 8.93 -5.37
C SER A 780 -14.47 10.09 -4.39
N VAL A 781 -13.87 9.86 -3.22
CA VAL A 781 -13.71 10.81 -2.13
C VAL A 781 -12.23 10.91 -1.80
N LEU A 782 -11.62 12.06 -2.10
CA LEU A 782 -10.28 12.39 -1.62
C LEU A 782 -10.41 13.05 -0.24
N VAL A 783 -9.71 12.50 0.73
CA VAL A 783 -9.60 13.01 2.10
C VAL A 783 -8.15 13.45 2.32
N GLU A 784 -7.94 14.74 2.56
CA GLU A 784 -6.66 15.28 3.01
C GLU A 784 -6.74 15.53 4.52
N ALA A 785 -6.02 14.73 5.30
CA ALA A 785 -5.86 14.88 6.74
C ALA A 785 -4.67 15.79 7.05
N THR A 786 -4.93 16.82 7.84
CA THR A 786 -3.93 17.71 8.45
C THR A 786 -3.96 17.53 9.97
N PRO A 787 -2.99 18.08 10.72
CA PRO A 787 -3.06 18.06 12.19
C PRO A 787 -4.34 18.70 12.76
N ASP A 788 -4.94 19.66 12.04
CA ASP A 788 -6.05 20.46 12.55
C ASP A 788 -7.42 20.02 12.02
N LEU A 789 -7.53 19.48 10.81
CA LEU A 789 -8.81 19.20 10.14
C LEU A 789 -8.68 18.21 8.97
N LEU A 790 -9.84 17.79 8.44
CA LEU A 790 -9.98 17.08 7.17
C LEU A 790 -10.51 18.02 6.06
N ASN A 791 -9.82 18.07 4.92
CA ASN A 791 -10.36 18.59 3.67
C ASN A 791 -10.88 17.45 2.80
N ILE A 792 -11.96 17.68 2.06
CA ILE A 792 -12.66 16.66 1.29
C ILE A 792 -12.91 17.15 -0.14
N MET A 793 -12.63 16.31 -1.14
CA MET A 793 -13.02 16.52 -2.53
C MET A 793 -13.76 15.30 -3.04
N ILE A 794 -14.89 15.50 -3.71
CA ILE A 794 -15.69 14.43 -4.30
C ILE A 794 -15.70 14.57 -5.81
N MET A 795 -15.40 13.48 -6.50
CA MET A 795 -15.51 13.37 -7.96
C MET A 795 -16.60 12.36 -8.33
N VAL A 796 -17.60 12.80 -9.09
CA VAL A 796 -18.72 11.97 -9.55
C VAL A 796 -18.66 11.83 -11.07
N GLY A 797 -18.20 10.68 -11.53
CA GLY A 797 -18.07 10.38 -12.96
C GLY A 797 -19.30 9.72 -13.58
N SER A 798 -20.03 8.92 -12.80
CA SER A 798 -21.16 8.15 -13.31
C SER A 798 -22.35 9.04 -13.74
N PRO A 799 -22.81 8.95 -15.00
CA PRO A 799 -24.00 9.68 -15.45
C PRO A 799 -25.29 9.22 -14.77
N THR A 800 -25.33 8.01 -14.20
CA THR A 800 -26.54 7.46 -13.56
C THR A 800 -26.88 8.13 -12.24
N LEU A 801 -25.89 8.79 -11.60
CA LEU A 801 -26.08 9.52 -10.34
C LEU A 801 -26.63 10.93 -10.56
N LYS A 802 -26.65 11.43 -11.81
CA LYS A 802 -27.14 12.78 -12.12
C LYS A 802 -28.63 12.92 -11.75
N GLY A 803 -28.95 13.88 -10.89
CA GLY A 803 -30.28 14.13 -10.34
C GLY A 803 -30.76 13.08 -9.31
N GLN A 804 -29.89 12.16 -8.90
CA GLN A 804 -30.19 11.12 -7.90
C GLN A 804 -29.55 11.37 -6.54
N LEU A 805 -28.56 12.27 -6.48
CA LEU A 805 -27.85 12.62 -5.26
C LEU A 805 -28.59 13.73 -4.50
N GLU A 806 -28.43 13.75 -3.19
CA GLU A 806 -28.94 14.77 -2.28
C GLU A 806 -28.02 14.90 -1.05
N GLY A 807 -28.03 16.06 -0.39
CA GLY A 807 -27.15 16.34 0.75
C GLY A 807 -26.65 17.78 0.76
N LEU A 808 -25.60 18.03 1.55
CA LEU A 808 -24.94 19.34 1.58
C LEU A 808 -24.30 19.72 0.22
N LEU A 809 -24.00 18.75 -0.65
CA LEU A 809 -23.43 18.99 -1.98
C LEU A 809 -24.45 19.20 -3.11
N GLY A 810 -25.72 19.43 -2.76
CA GLY A 810 -26.78 19.74 -3.72
C GLY A 810 -27.44 18.50 -4.33
N ASN A 811 -28.17 18.71 -5.42
CA ASN A 811 -29.02 17.66 -6.04
C ASN A 811 -28.39 17.04 -7.33
N TYR A 812 -27.26 17.59 -7.77
CA TYR A 812 -26.48 17.16 -8.93
C TYR A 812 -27.30 17.06 -10.23
N ASN A 813 -28.08 18.08 -10.56
CA ASN A 813 -28.91 18.10 -11.77
C ASN A 813 -28.31 18.98 -12.90
N GLY A 814 -27.30 19.78 -12.59
CA GLY A 814 -26.62 20.71 -13.49
C GLY A 814 -27.06 22.18 -13.35
N ASP A 815 -27.94 22.52 -12.40
CA ASP A 815 -28.39 23.88 -12.11
C ASP A 815 -28.00 24.33 -10.69
N PRO A 816 -26.95 25.16 -10.52
CA PRO A 816 -26.52 25.61 -9.20
C PRO A 816 -27.54 26.48 -8.45
N LYS A 817 -28.66 26.86 -9.07
CA LYS A 817 -29.67 27.72 -8.45
C LYS A 817 -30.64 26.97 -7.56
N ASP A 818 -30.78 25.65 -7.73
CA ASP A 818 -31.72 24.83 -6.96
C ASP A 818 -31.03 23.82 -6.02
N ASP A 819 -29.71 23.95 -5.85
CA ASP A 819 -28.89 23.11 -4.97
C ASP A 819 -29.31 23.16 -3.49
N PHE A 820 -29.86 24.28 -3.01
CA PHE A 820 -30.26 24.43 -1.61
C PHE A 820 -31.67 23.86 -1.36
N LEU A 821 -31.84 22.58 -1.68
CA LEU A 821 -33.02 21.80 -1.34
C LEU A 821 -32.80 21.13 0.02
N SER A 822 -33.56 21.55 1.03
CA SER A 822 -33.52 20.93 2.36
C SER A 822 -34.00 19.49 2.32
N ARG A 823 -33.64 18.72 3.34
CA ARG A 823 -34.04 17.30 3.49
C ARG A 823 -35.56 17.08 3.52
N ASN A 824 -36.34 18.09 3.91
CA ASN A 824 -37.80 18.05 3.90
C ASN A 824 -38.42 18.52 2.57
N GLY A 825 -37.61 18.76 1.54
CA GLY A 825 -38.05 19.21 0.21
C GLY A 825 -38.36 20.72 0.12
N THR A 826 -38.01 21.51 1.13
CA THR A 826 -38.15 22.98 1.07
C THR A 826 -36.92 23.58 0.38
N SER A 827 -37.11 24.43 -0.63
CA SER A 827 -36.02 25.10 -1.33
C SER A 827 -35.70 26.45 -0.69
N VAL A 828 -34.40 26.73 -0.51
CA VAL A 828 -33.86 28.03 -0.12
C VAL A 828 -33.25 28.69 -1.37
N SER A 829 -33.42 30.00 -1.52
CA SER A 829 -32.83 30.72 -2.65
C SER A 829 -31.30 30.60 -2.63
N SER A 830 -30.69 30.34 -3.77
CA SER A 830 -29.24 30.35 -3.93
C SER A 830 -28.60 31.73 -3.67
N GLU A 831 -29.39 32.81 -3.69
CA GLU A 831 -28.95 34.17 -3.38
C GLU A 831 -29.32 34.61 -1.94
N ALA A 832 -29.83 33.69 -1.12
CA ALA A 832 -30.08 33.97 0.30
C ALA A 832 -28.77 34.24 1.06
N ASN A 833 -28.88 34.95 2.18
CA ASN A 833 -27.73 35.15 3.08
C ASN A 833 -27.31 33.81 3.73
N MET A 834 -26.08 33.75 4.23
CA MET A 834 -25.49 32.51 4.76
C MET A 834 -26.24 31.99 5.99
N LYS A 835 -26.88 32.86 6.77
CA LYS A 835 -27.72 32.46 7.89
C LYS A 835 -28.95 31.68 7.44
N ASP A 836 -29.64 32.15 6.41
CA ASP A 836 -30.83 31.49 5.85
C ASP A 836 -30.46 30.17 5.17
N ILE A 837 -29.31 30.11 4.47
CA ILE A 837 -28.78 28.87 3.90
C ILE A 837 -28.41 27.87 5.01
N HIS A 838 -27.74 28.34 6.07
CA HIS A 838 -27.33 27.50 7.19
C HIS A 838 -28.52 26.84 7.88
N TYR A 839 -29.53 27.61 8.31
CA TYR A 839 -30.67 27.06 9.04
C TYR A 839 -31.74 26.44 8.14
N GLY A 840 -31.99 27.03 6.96
CA GLY A 840 -33.04 26.58 6.04
C GLY A 840 -32.65 25.37 5.21
N PHE A 841 -31.35 25.18 4.94
CA PHE A 841 -30.82 24.08 4.13
C PHE A 841 -29.82 23.22 4.89
N GLY A 842 -28.69 23.77 5.35
CA GLY A 842 -27.58 22.98 5.89
C GLY A 842 -27.94 22.15 7.12
N MET A 843 -28.57 22.77 8.12
CA MET A 843 -28.99 22.10 9.36
C MET A 843 -30.05 21.01 9.14
N SER A 844 -30.77 21.03 8.01
CA SER A 844 -31.75 19.99 7.68
C SER A 844 -31.10 18.64 7.35
N TRP A 845 -29.80 18.63 7.02
CA TRP A 845 -29.02 17.45 6.66
C TRP A 845 -28.31 16.77 7.85
N ALA A 846 -28.67 17.14 9.08
CA ALA A 846 -28.18 16.45 10.27
C ALA A 846 -28.54 14.95 10.26
N VAL A 847 -27.60 14.11 10.66
CA VAL A 847 -27.72 12.64 10.69
C VAL A 847 -28.45 12.22 11.98
N PRO A 848 -29.57 11.49 11.88
CA PRO A 848 -30.18 10.84 13.05
C PRO A 848 -29.27 9.74 13.60
N GLU A 849 -29.21 9.57 14.92
CA GLU A 849 -28.30 8.63 15.58
C GLU A 849 -28.36 7.19 15.02
N LYS A 850 -29.56 6.70 14.71
CA LYS A 850 -29.81 5.37 14.13
C LYS A 850 -29.27 5.18 12.70
N ASP A 851 -29.04 6.27 11.99
CA ASP A 851 -28.61 6.28 10.59
C ASP A 851 -27.11 6.65 10.46
N SER A 852 -26.42 6.84 11.59
CA SER A 852 -24.99 7.18 11.64
C SER A 852 -24.12 6.02 11.19
N LEU A 853 -23.18 6.31 10.28
CA LEU A 853 -22.13 5.37 9.88
C LEU A 853 -20.94 5.37 10.85
N PHE A 854 -20.82 6.38 11.71
CA PHE A 854 -19.70 6.46 12.64
C PHE A 854 -19.78 5.43 13.77
N THR A 855 -18.63 4.89 14.13
CA THR A 855 -18.45 3.95 15.24
C THR A 855 -18.62 4.68 16.57
N ARG A 856 -19.33 4.05 17.52
CA ARG A 856 -19.54 4.57 18.88
C ARG A 856 -18.70 3.74 19.84
N GLU A 857 -17.85 4.40 20.64
CA GLU A 857 -17.14 3.74 21.75
C GLU A 857 -18.11 3.51 22.93
N GLU A 858 -18.00 2.37 23.61
CA GLU A 858 -18.85 2.07 24.77
C GLU A 858 -18.71 3.16 25.85
N GLY A 859 -19.82 3.81 26.20
CA GLY A 859 -19.87 4.84 27.25
C GLY A 859 -19.67 6.29 26.78
N LEU A 860 -19.41 6.54 25.50
CA LEU A 860 -19.37 7.89 24.91
C LEU A 860 -20.69 8.21 24.21
N SER A 861 -21.34 9.32 24.60
CA SER A 861 -22.55 9.81 23.93
C SER A 861 -22.24 10.35 22.54
N SER A 862 -23.20 10.23 21.60
CA SER A 862 -23.12 10.86 20.27
C SER A 862 -22.67 12.32 20.37
N VAL A 863 -21.92 12.81 19.37
CA VAL A 863 -21.82 14.27 19.14
C VAL A 863 -23.20 14.75 18.70
N ALA A 864 -24.08 14.99 19.67
CA ALA A 864 -25.42 15.48 19.41
C ALA A 864 -25.30 16.81 18.68
N SER A 865 -26.10 17.00 17.63
CA SER A 865 -26.15 18.28 16.93
C SER A 865 -26.41 19.39 17.95
N ASN A 866 -25.44 20.31 18.09
CA ASN A 866 -25.56 21.40 19.04
C ASN A 866 -26.32 22.55 18.39
N SER A 867 -27.65 22.47 18.44
CA SER A 867 -28.54 23.53 17.94
C SER A 867 -28.36 24.89 18.62
N SER A 868 -27.63 24.97 19.74
CA SER A 868 -27.31 26.22 20.43
C SER A 868 -26.04 26.90 19.92
N PHE A 869 -25.23 26.22 19.11
CA PHE A 869 -24.07 26.83 18.47
C PHE A 869 -24.51 27.79 17.36
N VAL A 870 -23.92 28.99 17.35
CA VAL A 870 -24.17 30.02 16.33
C VAL A 870 -22.81 30.46 15.78
N PRO A 871 -22.49 30.17 14.51
CA PRO A 871 -21.26 30.61 13.90
C PRO A 871 -21.31 32.11 13.57
N ASP A 872 -20.14 32.72 13.38
CA ASP A 872 -20.08 34.04 12.75
C ASP A 872 -20.16 33.84 11.23
N PHE A 873 -21.18 34.37 10.55
CA PHE A 873 -21.40 34.10 9.13
C PHE A 873 -20.47 34.94 8.22
N ILE A 874 -19.83 34.31 7.22
CA ILE A 874 -18.85 34.95 6.32
C ILE A 874 -19.33 36.20 5.56
N ASP A 875 -20.64 36.37 5.38
CA ASP A 875 -21.27 37.54 4.75
C ASP A 875 -21.62 38.67 5.74
N SER A 876 -21.55 38.39 7.04
CA SER A 876 -21.93 39.31 8.11
C SER A 876 -20.75 39.97 8.83
N ILE A 877 -19.51 39.52 8.56
CA ILE A 877 -18.29 39.94 9.26
C ILE A 877 -17.45 40.84 8.35
N ASN A 878 -16.91 41.91 8.91
CA ASN A 878 -15.84 42.67 8.27
C ASN A 878 -14.50 42.01 8.60
N LEU A 879 -13.96 41.27 7.63
CA LEU A 879 -12.69 40.56 7.79
C LEU A 879 -11.54 41.52 8.09
N THR A 880 -10.75 41.19 9.11
CA THR A 880 -9.57 41.96 9.46
C THR A 880 -8.42 41.64 8.50
N VAL A 881 -8.13 42.54 7.56
CA VAL A 881 -7.00 42.37 6.61
C VAL A 881 -5.77 43.08 7.16
N SER A 882 -4.82 42.31 7.68
CA SER A 882 -3.49 42.81 8.06
C SER A 882 -2.46 42.52 6.96
N ASN A 883 -1.25 43.10 7.04
CA ASN A 883 -0.17 42.76 6.11
C ASN A 883 0.19 41.26 6.18
N GLU A 884 0.16 40.67 7.37
CA GLU A 884 0.39 39.24 7.60
C GLU A 884 -0.70 38.38 6.93
N THR A 885 -1.95 38.82 7.01
CA THR A 885 -3.09 38.17 6.32
C THR A 885 -2.89 38.17 4.80
N ILE A 886 -2.43 39.27 4.22
CA ILE A 886 -2.15 39.38 2.77
C ILE A 886 -1.00 38.46 2.36
N GLU A 887 0.04 38.35 3.19
CA GLU A 887 1.18 37.47 2.94
C GLU A 887 0.77 36.00 2.90
N ILE A 888 -0.07 35.57 3.85
CA ILE A 888 -0.54 34.17 3.95
C ILE A 888 -1.59 33.88 2.86
N CYS A 889 -2.65 34.68 2.82
CA CYS A 889 -3.85 34.37 2.06
C CYS A 889 -3.88 34.98 0.66
N GLY A 890 -3.17 36.09 0.43
CA GLY A 890 -3.31 36.86 -0.80
C GLY A 890 -4.73 37.38 -0.98
N ASP A 891 -5.34 37.09 -2.12
CA ASP A 891 -6.72 37.45 -2.48
C ASP A 891 -7.74 36.35 -2.12
N ASN A 892 -7.30 35.23 -1.54
CA ASN A 892 -8.20 34.15 -1.17
C ASN A 892 -9.06 34.53 0.06
N ARG A 893 -10.34 34.82 -0.19
CA ARG A 893 -11.31 35.23 0.84
C ARG A 893 -11.62 34.14 1.87
N GLN A 894 -11.64 32.87 1.46
CA GLN A 894 -11.88 31.72 2.36
C GLN A 894 -10.74 31.58 3.38
N CYS A 895 -9.50 31.61 2.91
CA CYS A 895 -8.30 31.66 3.77
C CYS A 895 -8.33 32.86 4.73
N THR A 896 -8.71 34.03 4.23
CA THR A 896 -8.78 35.25 5.06
C THR A 896 -9.81 35.11 6.18
N TYR A 897 -10.98 34.53 5.86
CA TYR A 897 -12.03 34.24 6.82
C TYR A 897 -11.56 33.22 7.86
N ASP A 898 -10.98 32.10 7.41
CA ASP A 898 -10.47 31.06 8.31
C ASP A 898 -9.42 31.59 9.28
N LEU A 899 -8.49 32.41 8.80
CA LEU A 899 -7.46 33.01 9.66
C LEU A 899 -8.09 33.92 10.73
N ASP A 900 -9.11 34.70 10.36
CA ASP A 900 -9.75 35.63 11.28
C ASP A 900 -10.66 34.93 12.31
N ILE A 901 -11.38 33.86 11.94
CA ILE A 901 -12.32 33.22 12.86
C ILE A 901 -11.66 32.11 13.67
N THR A 902 -10.81 31.27 13.05
CA THR A 902 -10.15 30.16 13.75
C THR A 902 -8.93 30.61 14.55
N LYS A 903 -8.36 31.77 14.21
CA LYS A 903 -7.09 32.28 14.76
C LYS A 903 -5.92 31.30 14.59
N LYS A 904 -5.96 30.46 13.54
CA LYS A 904 -4.92 29.48 13.20
C LYS A 904 -4.42 29.65 11.76
N VAL A 905 -3.12 29.88 11.62
CA VAL A 905 -2.44 30.01 10.31
C VAL A 905 -2.45 28.69 9.53
N SER A 906 -2.29 27.57 10.22
CA SER A 906 -2.27 26.23 9.61
C SER A 906 -3.58 25.90 8.87
N ILE A 907 -4.72 26.21 9.48
CA ILE A 907 -6.05 26.03 8.86
C ILE A 907 -6.16 26.90 7.61
N ALA A 908 -5.88 28.20 7.72
CA ALA A 908 -5.99 29.13 6.59
C ALA A 908 -5.09 28.74 5.39
N GLN A 909 -3.85 28.34 5.66
CA GLN A 909 -2.92 27.85 4.62
C GLN A 909 -3.44 26.56 3.96
N SER A 910 -3.96 25.62 4.76
CA SER A 910 -4.56 24.39 4.27
C SER A 910 -5.74 24.68 3.34
N THR A 911 -6.65 25.58 3.74
CA THR A 911 -7.80 26.01 2.93
C THR A 911 -7.37 26.59 1.59
N LYS A 912 -6.40 27.51 1.57
CA LYS A 912 -5.88 28.10 0.33
C LYS A 912 -5.27 27.06 -0.59
N LYS A 913 -4.44 26.17 -0.04
CA LYS A 913 -3.77 25.10 -0.80
C LYS A 913 -4.80 24.15 -1.43
N PHE A 914 -5.77 23.69 -0.64
CA PHE A 914 -6.79 22.76 -1.10
C PHE A 914 -7.73 23.39 -2.13
N ALA A 915 -8.15 24.64 -1.93
CA ALA A 915 -8.97 25.37 -2.90
C ALA A 915 -8.25 25.57 -4.24
N THR A 916 -6.93 25.84 -4.21
CA THR A 916 -6.11 25.95 -5.44
C THR A 916 -6.06 24.61 -6.18
N PHE A 917 -5.81 23.52 -5.45
CA PHE A 917 -5.82 22.17 -6.00
C PHE A 917 -7.18 21.78 -6.61
N PHE A 918 -8.29 22.17 -5.98
CA PHE A 918 -9.64 21.98 -6.51
C PHE A 918 -9.87 22.74 -7.83
N GLU A 919 -9.43 23.98 -7.95
CA GLU A 919 -9.58 24.75 -9.20
C GLU A 919 -8.71 24.18 -10.34
N GLU A 920 -7.49 23.74 -10.04
CA GLU A 920 -6.65 23.02 -11.00
C GLU A 920 -7.32 21.74 -11.49
N ARG A 921 -7.91 21.00 -10.56
CA ARG A 921 -8.65 19.76 -10.85
C ARG A 921 -9.84 20.01 -11.77
N LYS A 922 -10.66 21.02 -11.45
CA LYS A 922 -11.83 21.45 -12.23
C LYS A 922 -11.44 21.93 -13.62
N LYS A 923 -10.29 22.59 -13.77
CA LYS A 923 -9.75 23.00 -15.07
C LYS A 923 -9.32 21.78 -15.91
N GLY A 924 -8.72 20.76 -15.28
CA GLY A 924 -8.32 19.52 -15.94
C GLY A 924 -9.48 18.63 -16.40
N THR A 925 -10.66 18.77 -15.79
CA THR A 925 -11.87 17.99 -16.12
C THR A 925 -12.89 18.77 -16.95
N GLN A 926 -12.49 19.80 -17.70
CA GLN A 926 -13.40 20.51 -18.61
C GLN A 926 -13.73 19.67 -19.86
N PRO A 927 -14.94 19.81 -20.45
CA PRO A 927 -15.27 19.19 -21.73
C PRO A 927 -14.33 19.65 -22.85
N VAL A 928 -13.93 18.73 -23.73
CA VAL A 928 -13.07 19.03 -24.88
C VAL A 928 -13.70 18.51 -26.17
N VAL A 929 -13.43 19.20 -27.28
CA VAL A 929 -13.90 18.79 -28.61
C VAL A 929 -12.85 17.92 -29.29
N ARG A 930 -13.25 16.72 -29.75
CA ARG A 930 -12.43 15.82 -30.55
C ARG A 930 -13.25 15.21 -31.69
N CYS A 931 -12.67 15.14 -32.88
CA CYS A 931 -13.32 14.46 -34.00
C CYS A 931 -13.30 12.94 -33.84
N PRO A 932 -14.30 12.23 -34.37
CA PRO A 932 -14.33 10.76 -34.40
C PRO A 932 -13.03 10.19 -34.93
N PHE A 933 -12.55 9.15 -34.26
CA PHE A 933 -11.44 8.38 -34.80
C PHE A 933 -11.84 7.74 -36.13
N VAL A 934 -10.89 7.71 -37.05
CA VAL A 934 -11.14 7.32 -38.45
C VAL A 934 -10.66 5.90 -38.66
N ASP A 935 -11.31 5.09 -39.51
CA ASP A 935 -10.79 3.77 -39.90
C ASP A 935 -10.00 3.83 -41.21
N GLU A 936 -9.20 2.79 -41.48
CA GLU A 936 -8.54 2.67 -42.78
C GLU A 936 -9.60 2.37 -43.83
N ILE A 937 -9.52 3.05 -44.97
CA ILE A 937 -10.44 2.82 -46.08
C ILE A 937 -10.03 1.54 -46.84
N THR A 938 -11.02 0.81 -47.36
CA THR A 938 -10.75 -0.40 -48.15
C THR A 938 -9.89 -0.06 -49.37
N ASN A 939 -8.81 -0.82 -49.60
CA ASN A 939 -7.82 -0.57 -50.67
C ASN A 939 -7.16 0.83 -50.62
N GLY A 940 -6.99 1.37 -49.41
CA GLY A 940 -6.25 2.60 -49.18
C GLY A 940 -5.69 2.68 -47.76
N ASN A 941 -4.85 3.68 -47.52
CA ASN A 941 -4.27 3.99 -46.22
C ASN A 941 -4.73 5.38 -45.77
N ARG A 942 -4.54 5.66 -44.48
CA ARG A 942 -4.76 6.98 -43.89
C ARG A 942 -3.52 7.45 -43.12
N THR A 943 -3.35 8.76 -43.00
CA THR A 943 -2.38 9.40 -42.10
C THR A 943 -3.11 10.48 -41.32
N VAL A 944 -3.00 10.45 -40.00
CA VAL A 944 -3.73 11.35 -39.10
C VAL A 944 -2.73 12.23 -38.35
N SER A 945 -2.96 13.54 -38.32
CA SER A 945 -2.13 14.50 -37.55
C SER A 945 -2.66 14.77 -36.13
N GLY A 946 -3.77 14.15 -35.75
CA GLY A 946 -4.45 14.28 -34.47
C GLY A 946 -5.97 14.42 -34.63
N TYR A 947 -6.67 14.65 -33.51
CA TYR A 947 -8.15 14.67 -33.46
C TYR A 947 -8.73 15.96 -32.88
N LYS A 948 -7.89 16.94 -32.52
CA LYS A 948 -8.33 18.27 -32.09
C LYS A 948 -8.80 19.13 -33.28
N PRO A 949 -9.65 20.14 -33.06
CA PRO A 949 -10.01 21.09 -34.10
C PRO A 949 -8.79 21.64 -34.83
N GLY A 950 -8.83 21.63 -36.17
CA GLY A 950 -7.72 22.00 -37.04
C GLY A 950 -6.80 20.86 -37.47
N SER A 951 -6.83 19.70 -36.79
CA SER A 951 -6.09 18.51 -37.22
C SER A 951 -6.61 17.96 -38.55
N LYS A 952 -5.76 17.20 -39.26
CA LYS A 952 -6.03 16.69 -40.60
C LYS A 952 -5.92 15.18 -40.66
N VAL A 953 -6.76 14.57 -41.47
CA VAL A 953 -6.58 13.19 -41.94
C VAL A 953 -6.42 13.20 -43.45
N THR A 954 -5.39 12.51 -43.92
CA THR A 954 -5.06 12.36 -45.34
C THR A 954 -5.27 10.91 -45.76
N PHE A 955 -6.00 10.68 -46.85
CA PHE A 955 -6.21 9.36 -47.43
C PHE A 955 -5.39 9.16 -48.69
N VAL A 956 -4.97 7.92 -48.94
CA VAL A 956 -4.23 7.51 -50.15
C VAL A 956 -4.75 6.14 -50.59
N CYS A 957 -5.16 5.99 -51.85
CA CYS A 957 -5.52 4.67 -52.39
C CYS A 957 -4.28 3.82 -52.66
N HIS A 958 -4.40 2.50 -52.49
CA HIS A 958 -3.38 1.53 -52.89
C HIS A 958 -3.21 1.55 -54.42
N GLU A 959 -2.08 1.03 -54.90
CA GLU A 959 -1.78 0.98 -56.32
C GLU A 959 -2.87 0.22 -57.12
N GLY A 960 -3.36 0.82 -58.21
CA GLY A 960 -4.45 0.27 -59.04
C GLY A 960 -5.88 0.65 -58.60
N PHE A 961 -6.02 1.46 -57.54
CA PHE A 961 -7.28 2.00 -57.06
C PHE A 961 -7.31 3.53 -57.15
N GLN A 962 -8.49 4.10 -57.33
CA GLN A 962 -8.71 5.56 -57.39
C GLN A 962 -9.86 5.96 -56.45
N PHE A 963 -9.88 7.23 -56.04
CA PHE A 963 -10.97 7.75 -55.25
C PHE A 963 -12.30 7.72 -56.00
N VAL A 964 -13.38 7.44 -55.29
CA VAL A 964 -14.75 7.54 -55.77
C VAL A 964 -15.56 8.42 -54.82
N PRO A 965 -16.05 9.59 -55.29
CA PRO A 965 -15.86 10.15 -56.63
C PRO A 965 -14.41 10.63 -56.88
N VAL A 966 -14.00 10.83 -58.13
CA VAL A 966 -12.61 11.12 -58.52
C VAL A 966 -12.12 12.46 -57.98
N ASP A 967 -13.04 13.40 -57.76
CA ASP A 967 -12.84 14.73 -57.18
C ASP A 967 -12.94 14.76 -55.65
N ALA A 968 -13.05 13.59 -55.00
CA ALA A 968 -13.09 13.53 -53.54
C ALA A 968 -11.84 14.16 -52.94
N ASN A 969 -12.03 15.03 -51.94
CA ASN A 969 -10.94 15.66 -51.23
C ASN A 969 -10.18 14.61 -50.39
N PRO A 970 -8.89 14.36 -50.66
CA PRO A 970 -8.12 13.38 -49.91
C PRO A 970 -7.76 13.85 -48.50
N VAL A 971 -7.98 15.13 -48.15
CA VAL A 971 -7.62 15.72 -46.86
C VAL A 971 -8.83 16.31 -46.14
N LEU A 972 -9.26 15.66 -45.06
CA LEU A 972 -10.34 16.14 -44.20
C LEU A 972 -9.75 16.89 -43.00
N LYS A 973 -10.44 17.93 -42.53
CA LYS A 973 -10.05 18.74 -41.37
C LYS A 973 -11.06 18.57 -40.23
N CYS A 974 -10.58 18.45 -39.00
CA CYS A 974 -11.43 18.43 -37.82
C CYS A 974 -11.99 19.83 -37.54
N GLN A 975 -13.31 19.94 -37.42
CA GLN A 975 -14.03 21.20 -37.21
C GLN A 975 -14.23 21.49 -35.71
N ALA A 976 -14.62 22.73 -35.40
CA ALA A 976 -14.84 23.20 -34.04
C ALA A 976 -16.07 22.55 -33.35
N ASP A 977 -16.97 21.95 -34.13
CA ASP A 977 -18.12 21.19 -33.64
C ASP A 977 -17.81 19.70 -33.40
N GLY A 978 -16.55 19.28 -33.63
CA GLY A 978 -16.13 17.89 -33.49
C GLY A 978 -16.47 17.01 -34.69
N THR A 979 -16.84 17.56 -35.84
CA THR A 979 -17.07 16.80 -37.08
C THR A 979 -15.91 16.92 -38.07
N TRP A 980 -15.75 15.93 -38.95
CA TRP A 980 -14.81 16.05 -40.06
C TRP A 980 -15.42 16.87 -41.19
N SER A 981 -14.59 17.68 -41.86
CA SER A 981 -15.04 18.69 -42.84
C SER A 981 -15.75 18.14 -44.09
N ASP A 982 -15.66 16.84 -44.36
CA ASP A 982 -16.23 16.19 -45.54
C ASP A 982 -16.51 14.71 -45.24
N VAL A 983 -17.15 14.01 -46.17
CA VAL A 983 -17.36 12.57 -46.10
C VAL A 983 -16.09 11.79 -46.41
N PHE A 984 -15.92 10.63 -45.77
CA PHE A 984 -14.75 9.78 -45.99
C PHE A 984 -14.69 9.23 -47.42
N PRO A 985 -13.57 9.41 -48.14
CA PRO A 985 -13.43 8.93 -49.51
C PRO A 985 -13.32 7.41 -49.58
N ARG A 986 -13.65 6.81 -50.73
CA ARG A 986 -13.53 5.35 -50.97
C ARG A 986 -12.57 5.08 -52.12
N CYS A 987 -11.82 3.99 -52.02
CA CYS A 987 -10.93 3.54 -53.10
C CYS A 987 -11.58 2.37 -53.87
N ALA A 988 -11.87 2.58 -55.15
CA ALA A 988 -12.39 1.55 -56.04
C ALA A 988 -11.39 1.22 -57.14
N LYS A 989 -11.42 -0.02 -57.62
CA LYS A 989 -10.55 -0.48 -58.70
C LYS A 989 -10.78 0.39 -59.92
N GLN A 990 -9.71 0.86 -60.55
CA GLN A 990 -9.81 1.72 -61.71
C GLN A 990 -10.64 1.02 -62.80
N SER A 991 -11.77 1.61 -63.19
CA SER A 991 -12.54 1.11 -64.32
C SER A 991 -11.73 1.39 -65.58
N VAL A 992 -11.16 0.35 -66.19
CA VAL A 992 -10.66 0.44 -67.55
C VAL A 992 -11.87 0.68 -68.45
N SER A 993 -12.16 1.94 -68.75
CA SER A 993 -13.04 2.26 -69.86
C SER A 993 -12.37 1.70 -71.13
N PRO A 994 -13.06 0.92 -71.97
CA PRO A 994 -12.52 0.58 -73.28
C PRO A 994 -12.30 1.91 -74.00
N SER A 995 -11.04 2.26 -74.26
CA SER A 995 -10.74 3.39 -75.11
C SER A 995 -11.42 3.15 -76.45
N SER A 996 -12.29 4.09 -76.79
CA SER A 996 -12.95 4.21 -78.09
C SER A 996 -11.92 4.04 -79.22
N SER A 997 -12.18 3.05 -80.06
CA SER A 997 -11.82 2.94 -81.48
C SER A 997 -10.64 3.81 -81.94
N ALA A 998 -9.49 3.15 -82.15
CA ALA A 998 -8.44 3.66 -83.01
C ALA A 998 -9.02 3.91 -84.42
N ASP A 999 -8.99 5.17 -84.85
CA ASP A 999 -9.27 5.59 -86.22
C ASP A 999 -8.00 5.39 -87.07
N PRO A 1000 -8.02 4.57 -88.14
CA PRO A 1000 -6.83 4.25 -88.91
C PRO A 1000 -6.71 5.22 -90.10
N LYS A 1001 -5.78 6.19 -90.01
CA LYS A 1001 -4.99 6.78 -91.12
C LYS A 1001 -4.20 8.00 -90.64
N THR A 1002 -2.87 7.91 -90.62
CA THR A 1002 -1.99 8.67 -91.54
C THR A 1002 -0.56 8.17 -91.34
N LEU A 1003 0.03 7.71 -92.43
CA LEU A 1003 1.38 7.18 -92.56
C LEU A 1003 2.30 8.31 -93.07
N ILE A 1004 3.59 8.19 -92.71
CA ILE A 1004 4.81 8.72 -93.37
C ILE A 1004 5.48 9.92 -92.68
N GLY A 1005 6.68 9.63 -92.14
CA GLY A 1005 7.70 10.59 -91.70
C GLY A 1005 8.88 9.86 -91.05
N ILE A 1006 9.72 9.21 -91.86
CA ILE A 1006 10.93 8.48 -91.44
C ILE A 1006 12.00 9.49 -90.98
N GLY A 1007 12.73 9.20 -89.90
CA GLY A 1007 14.00 9.90 -89.64
C GLY A 1007 14.62 9.69 -88.25
N LEU A 1008 15.45 8.65 -88.14
CA LEU A 1008 16.73 8.63 -87.41
C LEU A 1008 16.79 9.19 -85.96
N GLY A 1009 16.79 8.29 -84.97
CA GLY A 1009 17.19 8.68 -83.61
C GLY A 1009 17.24 7.60 -82.53
N GLY A 1010 17.20 6.31 -82.87
CA GLY A 1010 16.98 5.23 -81.87
C GLY A 1010 18.07 4.17 -81.74
N PHE A 1011 19.24 4.34 -82.38
CA PHE A 1011 20.28 3.29 -82.40
C PHE A 1011 21.62 3.70 -81.78
N VAL A 1012 21.74 4.92 -81.25
CA VAL A 1012 22.99 5.40 -80.62
C VAL A 1012 22.92 5.38 -79.08
N LEU A 1013 21.74 5.43 -78.47
CA LEU A 1013 21.62 5.41 -77.00
C LEU A 1013 21.74 4.00 -76.39
N SER A 1014 21.30 2.97 -77.10
CA SER A 1014 21.32 1.58 -76.65
C SER A 1014 22.72 0.95 -76.72
N LEU A 1015 23.62 1.46 -77.57
CA LEU A 1015 25.01 1.00 -77.66
C LEU A 1015 25.95 1.64 -76.61
N ILE A 1016 25.65 2.85 -76.14
CA ILE A 1016 26.47 3.56 -75.12
C ILE A 1016 26.23 2.99 -73.71
N ILE A 1017 24.98 2.60 -73.41
CA ILE A 1017 24.63 2.05 -72.08
C ILE A 1017 25.18 0.64 -71.88
N ILE A 1018 25.26 -0.16 -72.95
CA ILE A 1018 25.82 -1.53 -72.90
C ILE A 1018 27.35 -1.51 -72.71
N ILE A 1019 28.06 -0.54 -73.31
CA ILE A 1019 29.52 -0.40 -73.12
C ILE A 1019 29.86 0.11 -71.69
N GLY A 1020 29.01 0.96 -71.10
CA GLY A 1020 29.19 1.43 -69.72
C GLY A 1020 29.06 0.32 -68.67
N ILE A 1021 28.10 -0.60 -68.85
CA ILE A 1021 27.86 -1.72 -67.91
C ILE A 1021 28.97 -2.79 -68.00
N VAL A 1022 29.60 -2.96 -69.17
CA VAL A 1022 30.69 -3.92 -69.38
C VAL A 1022 32.05 -3.41 -68.82
N LEU A 1023 32.24 -2.09 -68.69
CA LEU A 1023 33.47 -1.52 -68.12
C LEU A 1023 33.46 -1.48 -66.58
N VAL A 1024 32.31 -1.23 -65.95
CA VAL A 1024 32.19 -1.21 -64.48
C VAL A 1024 32.21 -2.63 -63.88
N SER A 1025 31.69 -3.62 -64.60
CA SER A 1025 31.71 -5.02 -64.16
C SER A 1025 33.10 -5.70 -64.23
N ARG A 1026 34.08 -5.10 -64.92
CA ARG A 1026 35.47 -5.59 -64.98
C ARG A 1026 36.42 -5.00 -63.92
N ALA A 1027 36.04 -3.95 -63.18
CA ALA A 1027 36.93 -3.31 -62.20
C ALA A 1027 36.75 -3.79 -60.74
N CYS A 1028 35.66 -4.47 -60.38
CA CYS A 1028 35.41 -4.93 -58.99
C CYS A 1028 35.57 -6.44 -58.75
N ARG A 1029 36.26 -7.18 -59.64
CA ARG A 1029 36.75 -8.55 -59.35
C ARG A 1029 38.26 -8.64 -59.50
N LYS A 1030 39.02 -7.97 -58.62
CA LYS A 1030 40.39 -8.37 -58.28
C LYS A 1030 40.89 -7.57 -57.08
N ARG A 1031 40.68 -8.14 -55.87
CA ARG A 1031 41.70 -8.34 -54.81
C ARG A 1031 40.99 -8.60 -53.48
N CYS A 1032 40.71 -9.88 -53.23
CA CYS A 1032 40.48 -10.43 -51.89
C CYS A 1032 41.64 -11.35 -51.52
N CYS A 1033 41.98 -11.32 -50.23
CA CYS A 1033 42.84 -12.23 -49.43
C CYS A 1033 44.38 -12.07 -49.51
N THR A 1034 45.00 -11.51 -48.46
CA THR A 1034 45.68 -12.28 -47.40
C THR A 1034 46.27 -11.44 -46.23
N ARG A 1035 45.82 -11.76 -45.00
CA ARG A 1035 46.58 -12.10 -43.76
C ARG A 1035 47.37 -11.04 -42.92
N LYS A 1036 46.78 -10.75 -41.73
CA LYS A 1036 47.32 -10.56 -40.33
C LYS A 1036 48.65 -9.80 -40.07
N LYS A 1037 48.60 -8.77 -39.19
CA LYS A 1037 49.05 -8.79 -37.76
C LYS A 1037 48.89 -7.42 -37.03
N ARG A 1038 48.23 -7.48 -35.86
CA ARG A 1038 48.53 -6.90 -34.52
C ARG A 1038 48.92 -5.41 -34.31
N HIS A 1039 48.23 -4.85 -33.31
CA HIS A 1039 48.65 -3.97 -32.21
C HIS A 1039 48.39 -2.45 -32.27
N THR A 1040 47.50 -2.05 -31.34
CA THR A 1040 47.53 -0.93 -30.37
C THR A 1040 47.35 0.53 -30.81
N SER A 1041 46.49 1.15 -29.97
CA SER A 1041 46.50 2.53 -29.45
C SER A 1041 46.19 3.68 -30.37
N GLY A 1042 45.37 4.60 -29.86
CA GLY A 1042 45.47 6.02 -30.18
C GLY A 1042 44.14 6.67 -30.52
N GLU A 1043 43.77 7.63 -29.68
CA GLU A 1043 42.66 8.58 -29.77
C GLU A 1043 42.50 9.26 -31.14
N TYR A 1044 41.28 9.77 -31.40
CA TYR A 1044 41.04 10.76 -32.45
C TYR A 1044 40.21 11.94 -31.90
N GLU A 1045 40.80 13.12 -32.06
CA GLU A 1045 40.18 14.45 -32.02
C GLU A 1045 39.18 14.67 -33.17
N CYS A 1046 38.22 15.55 -32.91
CA CYS A 1046 37.31 16.15 -33.90
C CYS A 1046 37.92 17.45 -34.47
N VAL A 1047 37.75 17.73 -35.78
CA VAL A 1047 37.70 19.10 -36.32
C VAL A 1047 36.72 19.16 -37.53
N GLU A 1048 36.00 20.28 -37.55
CA GLU A 1048 34.84 20.78 -38.30
C GLU A 1048 34.99 21.02 -39.82
N ILE A 1049 33.85 21.15 -40.52
CA ILE A 1049 33.66 21.91 -41.79
C ILE A 1049 32.24 22.56 -41.80
N PRO A 1050 32.04 23.75 -42.41
CA PRO A 1050 31.11 24.79 -41.93
C PRO A 1050 29.79 24.98 -42.71
N ASP A 1051 28.95 25.84 -42.11
CA ASP A 1051 27.66 26.40 -42.52
C ASP A 1051 27.59 27.03 -43.93
N LEU A 1052 26.37 27.04 -44.51
CA LEU A 1052 25.76 28.26 -45.06
C LEU A 1052 24.24 28.12 -45.40
N PHE A 1053 23.48 28.99 -44.72
CA PHE A 1053 22.22 29.67 -45.08
C PHE A 1053 20.89 29.33 -44.36
N THR A 1054 20.48 30.35 -43.60
CA THR A 1054 19.24 30.64 -42.86
C THR A 1054 18.07 31.11 -43.74
N PRO A 1055 16.83 31.09 -43.20
CA PRO A 1055 16.07 32.34 -43.10
C PRO A 1055 15.46 32.59 -41.69
N SER A 1056 14.96 33.82 -41.51
CA SER A 1056 14.78 34.61 -40.27
C SER A 1056 13.44 34.48 -39.51
N SER A 1057 13.55 34.64 -38.17
CA SER A 1057 12.69 35.21 -37.08
C SER A 1057 11.15 35.39 -37.26
N SER A 1058 10.28 35.32 -36.25
CA SER A 1058 10.43 35.62 -34.80
C SER A 1058 9.27 35.02 -33.95
N ASP A 1059 9.51 35.00 -32.62
CA ASP A 1059 8.54 35.04 -31.50
C ASP A 1059 8.01 33.76 -30.87
N ILE A 1060 8.86 33.04 -30.11
CA ILE A 1060 8.49 32.36 -28.84
C ILE A 1060 9.73 32.40 -27.88
N PRO A 1061 9.60 32.81 -26.60
CA PRO A 1061 10.73 32.85 -25.66
C PRO A 1061 11.07 31.46 -25.12
N SER A 1062 12.34 31.03 -25.27
CA SER A 1062 12.89 29.84 -24.64
C SER A 1062 13.34 30.12 -23.19
N PRO A 1063 13.23 29.16 -22.26
CA PRO A 1063 13.68 29.32 -20.88
C PRO A 1063 15.20 29.25 -20.74
N VAL A 1064 15.69 30.01 -19.75
CA VAL A 1064 17.09 30.25 -19.38
C VAL A 1064 17.68 29.03 -18.67
N PHE A 1065 18.54 28.25 -19.34
CA PHE A 1065 19.60 27.47 -18.68
C PHE A 1065 20.74 27.20 -19.66
N GLU A 1066 21.54 28.22 -19.95
CA GLU A 1066 22.88 28.04 -20.50
C GLU A 1066 23.88 28.60 -19.50
N ASN A 1067 24.33 27.77 -18.55
CA ASN A 1067 25.50 28.06 -17.73
C ASN A 1067 26.72 27.37 -18.40
N PRO A 1068 27.62 28.12 -19.04
CA PRO A 1068 28.74 27.54 -19.78
C PRO A 1068 29.69 26.71 -18.90
N SER A 1069 29.84 27.07 -17.61
CA SER A 1069 30.70 26.34 -16.67
C SER A 1069 30.12 24.97 -16.29
N PHE A 1070 28.81 24.77 -16.39
CA PHE A 1070 28.17 23.47 -16.16
C PHE A 1070 28.43 22.51 -17.32
N LEU A 1071 28.33 23.01 -18.57
CA LEU A 1071 28.61 22.23 -19.77
C LEU A 1071 30.10 21.83 -19.87
N GLU A 1072 31.01 22.71 -19.44
CA GLU A 1072 32.46 22.43 -19.39
C GLU A 1072 32.82 21.41 -18.29
N SER A 1073 32.03 21.36 -17.21
CA SER A 1073 32.17 20.35 -16.15
C SER A 1073 31.64 18.97 -16.57
N LEU A 1074 30.67 18.92 -17.48
CA LEU A 1074 30.13 17.68 -18.06
C LEU A 1074 31.12 16.99 -19.02
N GLN A 1075 31.94 17.75 -19.76
CA GLN A 1075 32.97 17.16 -20.62
C GLN A 1075 34.08 16.45 -19.82
N LYS A 1076 34.33 16.85 -18.56
CA LYS A 1076 35.32 16.19 -17.68
C LYS A 1076 34.85 14.84 -17.08
N LEU A 1077 33.57 14.46 -17.25
CA LEU A 1077 33.03 13.17 -16.79
C LEU A 1077 33.42 11.99 -17.71
N SER A 1078 33.97 12.25 -18.90
CA SER A 1078 34.33 11.21 -19.86
C SER A 1078 35.70 10.56 -19.61
N SER A 1079 36.54 11.09 -18.71
CA SER A 1079 37.97 10.73 -18.72
C SER A 1079 38.61 10.25 -17.42
N ASP A 1080 37.95 10.22 -16.25
CA ASP A 1080 38.57 9.56 -15.07
C ASP A 1080 37.59 9.05 -14.01
N ALA A 1081 37.89 7.86 -13.50
CA ALA A 1081 37.14 7.17 -12.45
C ALA A 1081 37.49 7.73 -11.07
N GLY A 1082 36.59 8.51 -10.45
CA GLY A 1082 36.57 8.69 -8.99
C GLY A 1082 36.21 10.09 -8.48
N ARG A 1083 35.04 10.20 -7.86
CA ARG A 1083 34.53 11.26 -6.95
C ARG A 1083 34.40 12.69 -7.51
N PHE A 1084 33.15 13.08 -7.72
CA PHE A 1084 32.69 14.45 -8.03
C PHE A 1084 32.40 15.23 -6.74
N LYS A 1085 32.82 16.51 -6.68
CA LYS A 1085 32.41 17.48 -5.64
C LYS A 1085 31.83 18.70 -6.36
N ILE A 1086 30.56 18.99 -6.11
CA ILE A 1086 29.84 20.16 -6.66
C ILE A 1086 30.35 21.42 -5.94
N PRO A 1087 30.75 22.49 -6.65
CA PRO A 1087 31.07 23.77 -6.00
C PRO A 1087 29.78 24.44 -5.48
N ARG A 1088 29.83 25.02 -4.28
CA ARG A 1088 28.73 25.82 -3.73
C ARG A 1088 28.59 27.14 -4.51
N PRO A 1089 27.37 27.62 -4.80
CA PRO A 1089 27.17 28.95 -5.39
C PRO A 1089 27.57 30.05 -4.40
N ASP A 1090 28.18 31.13 -4.91
CA ASP A 1090 28.60 32.29 -4.11
C ASP A 1090 27.43 33.23 -3.73
N TYR A 1091 26.21 32.94 -4.22
CA TYR A 1091 24.97 33.58 -3.80
C TYR A 1091 23.79 32.66 -4.10
N VAL A 1092 22.87 32.50 -3.12
CA VAL A 1092 21.64 31.73 -3.28
C VAL A 1092 20.46 32.57 -2.81
N ASP A 1093 19.46 32.69 -3.69
CA ASP A 1093 18.16 33.31 -3.41
C ASP A 1093 17.41 32.46 -2.35
N PRO A 1094 16.99 33.04 -1.21
CA PRO A 1094 16.31 32.29 -0.15
C PRO A 1094 14.94 31.71 -0.55
N ASN A 1095 14.36 32.09 -1.69
CA ASN A 1095 13.01 31.65 -2.10
C ASN A 1095 12.97 30.34 -2.91
N ILE A 1096 14.11 29.70 -3.22
CA ILE A 1096 14.16 28.49 -4.06
C ILE A 1096 14.61 27.24 -3.25
N TYR A 1097 14.69 27.33 -1.93
CA TYR A 1097 15.27 26.26 -1.10
C TYR A 1097 14.33 25.11 -0.70
N SER A 1098 13.04 25.13 -1.04
CA SER A 1098 12.08 24.13 -0.55
C SER A 1098 11.77 22.95 -1.47
N GLU A 1099 12.33 22.86 -2.69
CA GLU A 1099 11.91 21.80 -3.64
C GLU A 1099 13.01 20.96 -4.30
N TYR A 1100 14.29 21.09 -3.93
CA TYR A 1100 15.35 20.31 -4.60
C TYR A 1100 16.36 19.58 -3.70
N PHE A 1101 16.07 19.43 -2.40
CA PHE A 1101 16.82 18.53 -1.51
C PHE A 1101 15.93 17.66 -0.65
#